data_AF-A0AA37S1D9-F1
#
_entry.id   AF-A0AA37S1D9-F1
#
_cell.length_a   1.000
_cell.length_b   1.000
_cell.length_c   1.000
_cell.angle_alpha   90.00
_cell.angle_beta   90.00
_cell.angle_gamma   90.00
#
_symmetry.space_group_name_H-M   'P 1'
#
loop_
_entity.id
_entity.type
_entity.pdbx_description
1 polymer ?
#
loop_
_entity_poly.entity_id
_entity_poly.type
_entity_poly.pdbx_seq_one_letter_code
_entity_poly.pdbx_strand_id
1 'polypeptide(L)'
;MDEKTLSFIEKAQSVHGDTYSYNKSIYTGSNIKLTITCKHHGDFEQTPSNHFKYHCSKCSKGAQNKAKLEKASAVYLDKVIAVHHDKYDLSKVNYTGAKNKVTVACLEHGLFEITAQHFLAGSGCKQCGNKNTRLKTIDTASKSFESKARKIHGDMFDYSKVNYKGTTTKVTITCPEHGDYMQTPRKHLEGSGCHKCAIDNSVSRLSTSVFIERAKIVHKNKYNYAKTQFTKSHEGIIITCEEHGDFSQNPHNHLAGAGCKLCANEKITYTTAEFIDRANKKHSSYYSYEKTEYVASKVKVLITCPTHGLFYQKPILHLQGYGCNRCAAIKRGKDSSSSTAEFIQYANFIHDFKWNYDKTKYINNHTKVIITCDTHGDFEQTPGSHKSGKGCPKCGIIKSTESGKVKYEEFLLRAQNVHGDKYLYDLVKYSTYGEKVSIKCLLHGVFNQSPTSHIRGAGCPTCGLESSREKQRIPYNVILKKANEVHNFKYSYAECSDENSERKLLVYCPVHGKFEQKIDAHLKGIGCPKCSCIKRNMQTEEFIDRANAIHRGKYGYEYVDCNGTKRILKIECYKHGIFEQVASQHLKGSGCRDCYVDSTKLTLENYLKDCKKLHGDKYGYSKLEYNTIRDKVIITCHTHGDFLQTAHDHKHGGGCPKCAEYFRNLDNKDPDTPCHIYYLQLKTEHLIFYKVGITTKSVEERFYRLKKDNTKILDQLSALTTLDKAIVAEQTILEEFEEHKLLMSDTLVLSGGGTECFADDVLGMHGLELEDYIT
;
A
#
# COMPACT_ATOMS: atom_id res chain seq x y z
N MET A 1 47.41 -14.94 93.39
CA MET A 1 47.97 -15.77 92.31
C MET A 1 49.01 -16.66 92.96
N ASP A 2 49.02 -17.97 92.71
CA ASP A 2 49.95 -18.87 93.40
C ASP A 2 51.40 -18.68 92.89
N GLU A 3 52.37 -19.03 93.74
CA GLU A 3 53.81 -18.82 93.47
C GLU A 3 54.28 -19.58 92.21
N LYS A 4 53.63 -20.71 91.91
CA LYS A 4 53.90 -21.53 90.73
C LYS A 4 53.40 -20.91 89.43
N THR A 5 52.25 -20.23 89.44
CA THR A 5 51.76 -19.46 88.28
C THR A 5 52.64 -18.24 88.03
N LEU A 6 53.07 -17.53 89.06
CA LEU A 6 53.97 -16.38 88.93
C LEU A 6 55.31 -16.78 88.28
N SER A 7 55.93 -17.86 88.75
CA SER A 7 57.17 -18.40 88.17
C SER A 7 57.00 -18.82 86.70
N PHE A 8 55.85 -19.40 86.33
CA PHE A 8 55.55 -19.71 84.93
C PHE A 8 55.42 -18.43 84.08
N ILE A 9 54.74 -17.40 84.58
CA ILE A 9 54.52 -16.14 83.86
C ILE A 9 55.85 -15.42 83.61
N GLU A 10 56.72 -15.31 84.62
CA GLU A 10 58.05 -14.69 84.47
C GLU A 10 58.90 -15.42 83.42
N LYS A 11 58.88 -16.75 83.44
CA LYS A 11 59.58 -17.58 82.44
C LYS A 11 58.94 -17.47 81.05
N ALA A 12 57.63 -17.27 80.96
CA ALA A 12 56.93 -17.13 79.68
C ALA A 12 57.14 -15.72 79.08
N GLN A 13 57.26 -14.70 79.93
CA GLN A 13 57.60 -13.33 79.54
C GLN A 13 59.07 -13.21 79.11
N SER A 14 60.01 -13.95 79.70
CA SER A 14 61.40 -13.93 79.25
C SER A 14 61.61 -14.57 77.86
N VAL A 15 60.78 -15.56 77.49
CA VAL A 15 60.85 -16.23 76.19
C VAL A 15 60.11 -15.48 75.08
N HIS A 16 58.92 -14.93 75.37
CA HIS A 16 58.05 -14.32 74.37
C HIS A 16 57.90 -12.80 74.48
N GLY A 17 58.52 -12.17 75.47
CA GLY A 17 58.35 -10.73 75.75
C GLY A 17 56.89 -10.35 75.97
N ASP A 18 56.51 -9.18 75.45
CA ASP A 18 55.16 -8.62 75.59
C ASP A 18 54.15 -9.17 74.58
N THR A 19 54.45 -10.25 73.86
CA THR A 19 53.55 -10.74 72.78
C THR A 19 52.28 -11.40 73.30
N TYR A 20 52.27 -11.91 74.54
CA TYR A 20 51.14 -12.56 75.17
C TYR A 20 50.83 -11.95 76.54
N SER A 21 49.55 -11.93 76.91
CA SER A 21 49.06 -11.61 78.25
C SER A 21 48.64 -12.88 78.96
N TYR A 22 49.01 -12.97 80.24
CA TYR A 22 48.81 -14.14 81.09
C TYR A 22 47.81 -13.87 82.23
N ASN A 23 47.00 -12.82 82.10
CA ASN A 23 46.07 -12.38 83.15
C ASN A 23 45.02 -13.44 83.53
N LYS A 24 44.78 -14.42 82.63
CA LYS A 24 43.84 -15.53 82.82
C LYS A 24 44.55 -16.90 82.94
N SER A 25 45.87 -16.91 83.01
CA SER A 25 46.67 -18.13 83.10
C SER A 25 46.71 -18.62 84.54
N ILE A 26 46.33 -19.88 84.77
CA ILE A 26 46.47 -20.55 86.06
C ILE A 26 47.31 -21.81 85.83
N TYR A 27 48.46 -21.93 86.50
CA TYR A 27 49.36 -23.05 86.34
C TYR A 27 49.01 -24.18 87.32
N THR A 28 48.56 -25.32 86.80
CA THR A 28 48.21 -26.50 87.61
C THR A 28 49.14 -27.70 87.35
N GLY A 29 50.01 -27.64 86.33
CA GLY A 29 51.00 -28.66 86.00
C GLY A 29 51.57 -28.55 84.58
N SER A 30 52.70 -29.20 84.30
CA SER A 30 53.45 -29.08 83.03
C SER A 30 52.73 -29.60 81.79
N ASN A 31 51.81 -30.55 81.97
CA ASN A 31 51.05 -31.19 80.89
C ASN A 31 49.58 -30.74 80.82
N ILE A 32 49.15 -29.85 81.73
CA ILE A 32 47.79 -29.32 81.73
C ILE A 32 47.79 -28.02 80.94
N LYS A 33 46.79 -27.82 80.10
CA LYS A 33 46.68 -26.61 79.28
C LYS A 33 46.32 -25.43 80.17
N LEU A 34 46.92 -24.28 79.88
CA LEU A 34 46.57 -23.01 80.49
C LEU A 34 46.13 -22.02 79.42
N THR A 35 45.28 -21.08 79.83
CA THR A 35 44.72 -20.05 78.95
C THR A 35 45.71 -18.91 78.80
N ILE A 36 46.16 -18.66 77.58
CA ILE A 36 47.12 -17.61 77.22
C ILE A 36 46.40 -16.64 76.28
N THR A 37 46.54 -15.34 76.52
CA THR A 37 45.88 -14.33 75.68
C THR A 37 46.89 -13.79 74.68
N CYS A 38 46.67 -14.00 73.39
CA CYS A 38 47.48 -13.37 72.35
C CYS A 38 46.88 -12.02 71.96
N LYS A 39 47.74 -11.00 71.79
CA LYS A 39 47.33 -9.66 71.36
C LYS A 39 46.61 -9.62 70.00
N HIS A 40 46.79 -10.62 69.13
CA HIS A 40 46.22 -10.63 67.77
C HIS A 40 44.94 -11.48 67.59
N HIS A 41 44.68 -12.48 68.42
CA HIS A 41 43.52 -13.38 68.24
C HIS A 41 42.85 -13.81 69.55
N GLY A 42 43.15 -13.13 70.66
CA GLY A 42 42.56 -13.39 71.97
C GLY A 42 43.03 -14.70 72.61
N ASP A 43 42.21 -15.23 73.51
CA ASP A 43 42.50 -16.35 74.39
C ASP A 43 42.66 -17.67 73.60
N PHE A 44 43.70 -18.42 73.91
CA PHE A 44 43.94 -19.76 73.39
C PHE A 44 44.58 -20.65 74.46
N GLU A 45 44.39 -21.96 74.35
CA GLU A 45 44.90 -22.91 75.33
C GLU A 45 46.12 -23.65 74.79
N GLN A 46 47.19 -23.69 75.59
CA GLN A 46 48.39 -24.45 75.27
C GLN A 46 49.00 -25.01 76.57
N THR A 47 49.71 -26.14 76.47
CA THR A 47 50.48 -26.65 77.61
C THR A 47 51.72 -25.77 77.82
N PRO A 48 52.17 -25.57 79.07
CA PRO A 48 53.38 -24.80 79.41
C PRO A 48 54.58 -25.14 78.52
N SER A 49 54.88 -26.44 78.38
CA SER A 49 56.02 -26.95 77.61
C SER A 49 55.93 -26.60 76.11
N ASN A 50 54.72 -26.64 75.54
CA ASN A 50 54.52 -26.30 74.13
C ASN A 50 54.52 -24.78 73.91
N HIS A 51 54.02 -24.00 74.86
CA HIS A 51 54.05 -22.54 74.77
C HIS A 51 55.49 -22.02 74.75
N PHE A 52 56.39 -22.54 75.58
CA PHE A 52 57.80 -22.14 75.54
C PHE A 52 58.50 -22.43 74.21
N LYS A 53 58.02 -23.44 73.45
CA LYS A 53 58.67 -23.89 72.20
C LYS A 53 58.04 -23.34 70.93
N TYR A 54 56.74 -23.02 70.94
CA TYR A 54 55.99 -22.62 69.75
C TYR A 54 55.14 -21.38 70.02
N HIS A 55 55.21 -20.39 69.13
CA HIS A 55 54.29 -19.25 69.11
C HIS A 55 52.86 -19.68 68.74
N CYS A 56 51.88 -18.79 68.89
CA CYS A 56 50.50 -19.18 68.59
C CYS A 56 50.32 -19.67 67.14
N SER A 57 49.80 -20.90 67.05
CA SER A 57 49.46 -21.58 65.80
C SER A 57 48.45 -20.81 64.92
N LYS A 58 47.56 -20.00 65.51
CA LYS A 58 46.61 -19.15 64.77
C LYS A 58 47.30 -17.93 64.13
N CYS A 59 48.25 -17.29 64.82
CA CYS A 59 49.07 -16.21 64.26
C CYS A 59 49.92 -16.70 63.07
N SER A 60 50.56 -17.86 63.22
CA SER A 60 51.45 -18.40 62.19
C SER A 60 50.69 -18.79 60.91
N LYS A 61 49.50 -19.41 61.04
CA LYS A 61 48.60 -19.70 59.90
C LYS A 61 48.02 -18.44 59.25
N GLY A 62 47.69 -17.42 60.05
CA GLY A 62 47.21 -16.12 59.55
C GLY A 62 48.26 -15.39 58.71
N ALA A 63 49.51 -15.37 59.16
CA ALA A 63 50.62 -14.74 58.45
C ALA A 63 50.96 -15.46 57.12
N GLN A 64 50.99 -16.80 57.12
CA GLN A 64 51.23 -17.57 55.88
C GLN A 64 50.10 -17.41 54.85
N ASN A 65 48.85 -17.37 55.29
CA ASN A 65 47.72 -17.13 54.38
C ASN A 65 47.73 -15.72 53.80
N LYS A 66 48.12 -14.70 54.58
CA LYS A 66 48.27 -13.32 54.10
C LYS A 66 49.35 -13.19 53.02
N ALA A 67 50.54 -13.75 53.27
CA ALA A 67 51.65 -13.75 52.30
C ALA A 67 51.30 -14.52 51.00
N LYS A 68 50.56 -15.63 51.12
CA LYS A 68 50.08 -16.40 49.95
C LYS A 68 49.04 -15.62 49.14
N LEU A 69 48.17 -14.85 49.80
CA LEU A 69 47.17 -14.03 49.14
C LEU A 69 47.81 -12.83 48.43
N GLU A 70 48.77 -12.14 49.06
CA GLU A 70 49.52 -11.02 48.46
C GLU A 70 50.27 -11.44 47.19
N LYS A 71 50.94 -12.61 47.22
CA LYS A 71 51.61 -13.18 46.04
C LYS A 71 50.63 -13.55 44.93
N ALA A 72 49.44 -14.06 45.29
CA ALA A 72 48.40 -14.39 44.32
C ALA A 72 47.75 -13.14 43.71
N SER A 73 47.59 -12.06 44.48
CA SER A 73 47.08 -10.77 44.01
C SER A 73 48.04 -10.09 43.02
N ALA A 74 49.35 -10.13 43.26
CA ALA A 74 50.34 -9.61 42.32
C ALA A 74 50.29 -10.33 40.96
N VAL A 75 50.31 -11.67 40.98
CA VAL A 75 50.21 -12.49 39.75
C VAL A 75 48.88 -12.28 39.01
N TYR A 76 47.79 -11.99 39.74
CA TYR A 76 46.49 -11.69 39.15
C TYR A 76 46.52 -10.38 38.36
N LEU A 77 47.10 -9.32 38.93
CA LEU A 77 47.20 -8.01 38.28
C LEU A 77 48.02 -8.07 37.00
N ASP A 78 49.16 -8.76 36.99
CA ASP A 78 50.00 -8.93 35.79
C ASP A 78 49.23 -9.59 34.63
N LYS A 79 48.46 -10.64 34.94
CA LYS A 79 47.64 -11.34 33.94
C LYS A 79 46.49 -10.49 33.42
N VAL A 80 45.90 -9.66 34.26
CA VAL A 80 44.84 -8.73 33.85
C VAL A 80 45.39 -7.65 32.92
N ILE A 81 46.56 -7.09 33.22
CA ILE A 81 47.24 -6.09 32.37
C ILE A 81 47.54 -6.70 30.98
N ALA A 82 47.99 -7.95 30.92
CA ALA A 82 48.26 -8.63 29.67
C ALA A 82 47.01 -8.81 28.77
N VAL A 83 45.81 -8.96 29.35
CA VAL A 83 44.55 -9.20 28.61
C VAL A 83 43.87 -7.89 28.21
N HIS A 84 43.88 -6.89 29.08
CA HIS A 84 43.11 -5.65 28.87
C HIS A 84 43.95 -4.43 28.52
N HIS A 85 45.28 -4.53 28.59
CA HIS A 85 46.22 -3.41 28.40
C HIS A 85 45.81 -2.19 29.25
N ASP A 86 46.01 -0.96 28.75
CA ASP A 86 45.77 0.30 29.48
C ASP A 86 44.29 0.73 29.58
N LYS A 87 43.33 -0.18 29.46
CA LYS A 87 41.89 0.17 29.42
C LYS A 87 41.27 0.44 30.79
N TYR A 88 41.91 0.02 31.87
CA TYR A 88 41.36 0.06 33.22
C TYR A 88 42.39 0.54 34.23
N ASP A 89 41.95 1.33 35.20
CA ASP A 89 42.73 1.66 36.38
C ASP A 89 42.54 0.56 37.44
N LEU A 90 43.65 -0.09 37.78
CA LEU A 90 43.74 -1.23 38.70
C LEU A 90 44.13 -0.81 40.12
N SER A 91 44.27 0.49 40.40
CA SER A 91 44.70 1.04 41.70
C SER A 91 43.81 0.61 42.89
N LYS A 92 42.56 0.24 42.64
CA LYS A 92 41.57 -0.16 43.66
C LYS A 92 41.21 -1.66 43.65
N VAL A 93 41.96 -2.48 42.92
CA VAL A 93 41.66 -3.92 42.80
C VAL A 93 42.10 -4.66 44.06
N ASN A 94 41.14 -5.23 44.78
CA ASN A 94 41.40 -6.13 45.91
C ASN A 94 41.06 -7.58 45.52
N TYR A 95 42.08 -8.38 45.21
CA TYR A 95 41.90 -9.78 44.84
C TYR A 95 41.84 -10.68 46.08
N THR A 96 40.69 -11.33 46.29
CA THR A 96 40.46 -12.26 47.40
C THR A 96 40.18 -13.70 46.94
N GLY A 97 40.21 -13.96 45.62
CA GLY A 97 40.00 -15.28 45.01
C GLY A 97 39.30 -15.23 43.65
N ALA A 98 39.46 -16.29 42.84
CA ALA A 98 39.01 -16.34 41.45
C ALA A 98 37.48 -16.20 41.26
N LYS A 99 36.69 -16.72 42.21
CA LYS A 99 35.22 -16.66 42.20
C LYS A 99 34.67 -15.37 42.81
N ASN A 100 35.51 -14.58 43.47
CA ASN A 100 35.10 -13.34 44.14
C ASN A 100 35.11 -12.18 43.15
N LYS A 101 34.37 -11.12 43.49
CA LYS A 101 34.31 -9.91 42.69
C LYS A 101 35.50 -9.00 43.00
N VAL A 102 35.99 -8.33 41.97
CA VAL A 102 36.98 -7.26 42.04
C VAL A 102 36.34 -5.96 41.56
N THR A 103 36.69 -4.86 42.22
CA THR A 103 36.28 -3.51 41.84
C THR A 103 37.34 -2.91 40.92
N VAL A 104 36.95 -2.54 39.71
CA VAL A 104 37.83 -2.04 38.66
C VAL A 104 37.30 -0.70 38.17
N ALA A 105 38.19 0.26 37.88
CA ALA A 105 37.81 1.53 37.28
C ALA A 105 38.00 1.48 35.76
N CYS A 106 36.93 1.71 35.00
CA CYS A 106 37.02 1.99 33.56
C CYS A 106 37.33 3.47 33.36
N LEU A 107 38.35 3.78 32.55
CA LEU A 107 38.74 5.16 32.25
C LEU A 107 37.60 6.00 31.65
N GLU A 108 36.66 5.36 30.95
CA GLU A 108 35.52 6.03 30.29
C GLU A 108 34.22 6.01 31.12
N HIS A 109 33.97 4.95 31.90
CA HIS A 109 32.66 4.69 32.51
C HIS A 109 32.68 4.54 34.04
N GLY A 110 33.83 4.80 34.67
CA GLY A 110 33.97 4.78 36.14
C GLY A 110 34.06 3.38 36.75
N LEU A 111 33.79 3.31 38.07
CA LEU A 111 33.94 2.09 38.88
C LEU A 111 32.86 1.06 38.59
N PHE A 112 33.25 -0.21 38.47
CA PHE A 112 32.33 -1.34 38.32
C PHE A 112 32.89 -2.60 38.99
N GLU A 113 31.99 -3.54 39.31
CA GLU A 113 32.35 -4.85 39.86
C GLU A 113 32.30 -5.96 38.80
N ILE A 114 33.31 -6.83 38.79
CA ILE A 114 33.36 -8.01 37.93
C ILE A 114 34.00 -9.18 38.66
N THR A 115 33.57 -10.40 38.37
CA THR A 115 34.21 -11.61 38.93
C THR A 115 35.65 -11.73 38.43
N ALA A 116 36.59 -12.05 39.33
CA ALA A 116 38.01 -12.04 39.01
C ALA A 116 38.38 -12.98 37.85
N GLN A 117 37.82 -14.19 37.81
CA GLN A 117 38.00 -15.15 36.70
C GLN A 117 37.42 -14.65 35.38
N HIS A 118 36.25 -14.02 35.38
CA HIS A 118 35.65 -13.49 34.15
C HIS A 118 36.45 -12.30 33.61
N PHE A 119 37.01 -11.48 34.50
CA PHE A 119 37.87 -10.38 34.11
C PHE A 119 39.15 -10.89 33.43
N LEU A 120 39.80 -11.92 33.98
CA LEU A 120 40.92 -12.61 33.32
C LEU A 120 40.56 -13.24 31.98
N ALA A 121 39.34 -13.75 31.82
CA ALA A 121 38.86 -14.35 30.57
C ALA A 121 38.53 -13.32 29.46
N GLY A 122 38.79 -12.03 29.68
CA GLY A 122 38.57 -10.97 28.70
C GLY A 122 37.20 -10.29 28.78
N SER A 123 36.35 -10.64 29.75
CA SER A 123 35.13 -9.87 30.04
C SER A 123 35.51 -8.57 30.74
N GLY A 124 34.81 -7.46 30.45
CA GLY A 124 35.15 -6.14 31.00
C GLY A 124 33.93 -5.26 31.22
N CYS A 125 34.11 -3.94 31.11
CA CYS A 125 33.02 -2.98 31.28
C CYS A 125 31.89 -3.26 30.26
N LYS A 126 30.67 -3.52 30.78
CA LYS A 126 29.49 -3.83 29.96
C LYS A 126 29.13 -2.69 29.01
N GLN A 127 29.37 -1.44 29.39
CA GLN A 127 29.09 -0.27 28.56
C GLN A 127 30.05 -0.20 27.36
N CYS A 128 31.35 -0.43 27.58
CA CYS A 128 32.35 -0.59 26.51
C CYS A 128 32.02 -1.76 25.59
N GLY A 129 31.64 -2.91 26.16
CA GLY A 129 31.22 -4.09 25.41
C GLY A 129 30.04 -3.79 24.48
N ASN A 130 29.00 -3.13 24.99
CA ASN A 130 27.82 -2.76 24.21
C ASN A 130 28.13 -1.75 23.09
N LYS A 131 29.02 -0.76 23.34
CA LYS A 131 29.48 0.21 22.33
C LYS A 131 30.19 -0.51 21.18
N ASN A 132 31.10 -1.44 21.49
CA ASN A 132 31.83 -2.22 20.48
C ASN A 132 30.95 -3.20 19.72
N THR A 133 30.03 -3.89 20.39
CA THR A 133 29.06 -4.78 19.73
C THR A 133 28.17 -3.98 18.78
N ARG A 134 27.67 -2.81 19.19
CA ARG A 134 26.86 -1.94 18.34
C ARG A 134 27.63 -1.48 17.10
N LEU A 135 28.90 -1.11 17.25
CA LEU A 135 29.76 -0.72 16.11
C LEU A 135 29.95 -1.89 15.13
N LYS A 136 30.17 -3.11 15.62
CA LYS A 136 30.24 -4.32 14.78
C LYS A 136 28.92 -4.63 14.07
N THR A 137 27.78 -4.48 14.76
CA THR A 137 26.46 -4.69 14.14
C THR A 137 26.17 -3.66 13.05
N ILE A 138 26.56 -2.40 13.25
CA ILE A 138 26.42 -1.33 12.24
C ILE A 138 27.31 -1.63 11.02
N ASP A 139 28.58 -2.02 11.21
CA ASP A 139 29.49 -2.38 10.12
C ASP A 139 28.95 -3.55 9.27
N THR A 140 28.45 -4.59 9.94
CA THR A 140 27.87 -5.76 9.26
C THR A 140 26.59 -5.37 8.49
N ALA A 141 25.77 -4.47 9.05
CA ALA A 141 24.55 -3.98 8.41
C ALA A 141 24.84 -3.03 7.23
N SER A 142 25.86 -2.18 7.32
CA SER A 142 26.34 -1.34 6.19
C SER A 142 26.80 -2.22 5.03
N LYS A 143 27.64 -3.24 5.27
CA LYS A 143 28.07 -4.20 4.25
C LYS A 143 26.90 -4.96 3.61
N SER A 144 25.92 -5.35 4.42
CA SER A 144 24.69 -5.97 3.89
C SER A 144 23.87 -5.02 3.02
N PHE A 145 23.85 -3.72 3.32
CA PHE A 145 23.17 -2.72 2.51
C PHE A 145 23.90 -2.50 1.19
N GLU A 146 25.22 -2.36 1.23
CA GLU A 146 26.08 -2.21 0.04
C GLU A 146 25.88 -3.34 -0.96
N SER A 147 25.87 -4.60 -0.49
CA SER A 147 25.61 -5.76 -1.35
C SER A 147 24.24 -5.70 -2.04
N LYS A 148 23.19 -5.26 -1.33
CA LYS A 148 21.85 -5.10 -1.92
C LYS A 148 21.79 -3.93 -2.90
N ALA A 149 22.48 -2.83 -2.59
CA ALA A 149 22.51 -1.65 -3.44
C ALA A 149 23.24 -1.94 -4.77
N ARG A 150 24.38 -2.66 -4.73
CA ARG A 150 25.11 -3.12 -5.92
C ARG A 150 24.31 -4.07 -6.81
N LYS A 151 23.41 -4.90 -6.24
CA LYS A 151 22.51 -5.74 -7.06
C LYS A 151 21.52 -4.94 -7.91
N ILE A 152 21.18 -3.72 -7.50
CA ILE A 152 20.19 -2.88 -8.17
C ILE A 152 20.87 -1.89 -9.11
N HIS A 153 21.93 -1.24 -8.65
CA HIS A 153 22.60 -0.15 -9.37
C HIS A 153 23.95 -0.55 -10.00
N GLY A 154 24.42 -1.78 -9.80
CA GLY A 154 25.77 -2.18 -10.20
C GLY A 154 26.85 -1.41 -9.44
N ASP A 155 27.92 -1.04 -10.13
CA ASP A 155 29.04 -0.25 -9.58
C ASP A 155 28.91 1.26 -9.88
N MET A 156 27.68 1.77 -10.08
CA MET A 156 27.46 3.19 -10.41
C MET A 156 27.63 4.17 -9.23
N PHE A 157 27.71 3.68 -8.00
CA PHE A 157 27.83 4.52 -6.80
C PHE A 157 28.89 4.00 -5.85
N ASP A 158 29.61 4.91 -5.20
CA ASP A 158 30.50 4.58 -4.09
C ASP A 158 29.76 4.70 -2.75
N TYR A 159 29.94 3.68 -1.92
CA TYR A 159 29.28 3.52 -0.63
C TYR A 159 30.27 3.60 0.55
N SER A 160 31.52 3.99 0.30
CA SER A 160 32.59 4.13 1.30
C SER A 160 32.20 4.95 2.55
N LYS A 161 31.26 5.89 2.41
CA LYS A 161 30.78 6.79 3.48
C LYS A 161 29.43 6.36 4.10
N VAL A 162 28.93 5.16 3.81
CA VAL A 162 27.61 4.72 4.28
C VAL A 162 27.64 4.27 5.75
N ASN A 163 26.86 4.96 6.58
CA ASN A 163 26.60 4.57 7.97
C ASN A 163 25.14 4.11 8.13
N TYR A 164 24.90 2.80 7.99
CA TYR A 164 23.56 2.24 7.99
C TYR A 164 23.02 2.09 9.42
N LYS A 165 22.05 2.94 9.79
CA LYS A 165 21.36 2.90 11.09
C LYS A 165 19.90 2.44 11.01
N GLY A 166 19.40 2.14 9.82
CA GLY A 166 18.01 1.72 9.57
C GLY A 166 17.53 2.07 8.16
N THR A 167 16.29 1.66 7.83
CA THR A 167 15.71 1.85 6.48
C THR A 167 15.25 3.27 6.20
N THR A 168 14.97 4.06 7.24
CA THR A 168 14.39 5.41 7.17
C THR A 168 15.40 6.53 7.41
N THR A 169 16.55 6.22 8.03
CA THR A 169 17.63 7.19 8.25
C THR A 169 18.42 7.41 6.97
N LYS A 170 18.64 8.67 6.58
CA LYS A 170 19.41 8.99 5.37
C LYS A 170 20.87 8.54 5.51
N VAL A 171 21.41 8.00 4.43
CA VAL A 171 22.82 7.62 4.27
C VAL A 171 23.46 8.50 3.20
N THR A 172 24.76 8.76 3.34
CA THR A 172 25.55 9.47 2.34
C THR A 172 26.05 8.48 1.31
N ILE A 173 25.71 8.72 0.05
CA ILE A 173 26.10 7.91 -1.10
C ILE A 173 26.88 8.84 -2.04
N THR A 174 27.99 8.36 -2.59
CA THR A 174 28.83 9.16 -3.47
C THR A 174 28.53 8.77 -4.91
N CYS A 175 28.10 9.75 -5.70
CA CYS A 175 27.99 9.62 -7.15
C CYS A 175 29.34 10.02 -7.78
N PRO A 176 29.92 9.21 -8.69
CA PRO A 176 31.15 9.56 -9.38
C PRO A 176 31.11 10.91 -10.10
N GLU A 177 29.96 11.25 -10.69
CA GLU A 177 29.77 12.50 -11.46
C GLU A 177 29.42 13.72 -10.59
N HIS A 178 28.65 13.54 -9.52
CA HIS A 178 28.04 14.65 -8.77
C HIS A 178 28.43 14.75 -7.30
N GLY A 179 29.32 13.85 -6.86
CA GLY A 179 29.82 13.79 -5.49
C GLY A 179 28.80 13.24 -4.48
N ASP A 180 29.01 13.59 -3.22
CA ASP A 180 28.24 13.08 -2.08
C ASP A 180 26.81 13.63 -2.07
N TYR A 181 25.82 12.74 -1.93
CA TYR A 181 24.43 13.10 -1.73
C TYR A 181 23.77 12.22 -0.66
N MET A 182 22.71 12.73 -0.04
CA MET A 182 21.98 12.01 1.02
C MET A 182 20.68 11.41 0.51
N GLN A 183 20.48 10.12 0.78
CA GLN A 183 19.24 9.43 0.43
C GLN A 183 18.88 8.37 1.48
N THR A 184 17.59 8.04 1.62
CA THR A 184 17.17 6.95 2.51
C THR A 184 17.45 5.58 1.85
N PRO A 185 18.01 4.59 2.59
CA PRO A 185 18.26 3.26 2.07
C PRO A 185 17.06 2.59 1.39
N ARG A 186 15.85 2.75 1.94
CA ARG A 186 14.62 2.22 1.33
C ARG A 186 14.43 2.72 -0.10
N LYS A 187 14.43 4.04 -0.31
CA LYS A 187 14.26 4.64 -1.64
C LYS A 187 15.39 4.26 -2.60
N HIS A 188 16.62 4.17 -2.09
CA HIS A 188 17.78 3.76 -2.89
C HIS A 188 17.61 2.33 -3.41
N LEU A 189 17.17 1.41 -2.53
CA LEU A 189 16.85 0.01 -2.88
C LEU A 189 15.54 -0.15 -3.68
N GLU A 190 14.71 0.88 -3.77
CA GLU A 190 13.56 0.93 -4.69
C GLU A 190 13.98 1.40 -6.11
N GLY A 191 15.28 1.64 -6.33
CA GLY A 191 15.84 2.04 -7.63
C GLY A 191 16.04 3.55 -7.83
N SER A 192 15.84 4.38 -6.80
CA SER A 192 16.10 5.82 -6.90
C SER A 192 17.60 6.12 -6.78
N GLY A 193 18.23 6.58 -7.87
CA GLY A 193 19.65 6.98 -7.89
C GLY A 193 19.90 8.44 -7.48
N CYS A 194 21.03 9.00 -7.95
CA CYS A 194 21.38 10.41 -7.74
C CYS A 194 20.40 11.35 -8.45
N HIS A 195 19.86 12.34 -7.72
CA HIS A 195 18.93 13.32 -8.28
C HIS A 195 19.59 14.18 -9.39
N LYS A 196 20.89 14.51 -9.25
CA LYS A 196 21.60 15.28 -10.28
C LYS A 196 21.81 14.44 -11.56
N CYS A 197 22.18 13.16 -11.45
CA CYS A 197 22.18 12.24 -12.60
C CYS A 197 20.79 12.11 -13.24
N ALA A 198 19.72 12.12 -12.45
CA ALA A 198 18.36 12.06 -12.97
C ALA A 198 17.96 13.37 -13.70
N ILE A 199 18.49 14.52 -13.27
CA ILE A 199 18.32 15.81 -13.96
C ILE A 199 19.15 15.85 -15.23
N ASP A 200 20.40 15.39 -15.20
CA ASP A 200 21.30 15.42 -16.36
C ASP A 200 20.89 14.39 -17.42
N ASN A 201 20.26 13.29 -17.01
CA ASN A 201 19.58 12.36 -17.91
C ASN A 201 18.14 12.76 -18.24
N SER A 202 17.62 13.86 -17.68
CA SER A 202 16.31 14.36 -18.07
C SER A 202 16.40 14.93 -19.49
N VAL A 203 15.62 14.34 -20.39
CA VAL A 203 15.54 14.70 -21.82
C VAL A 203 15.18 16.18 -22.03
N SER A 204 14.71 16.88 -20.99
CA SER A 204 14.33 18.30 -21.04
C SER A 204 15.48 19.29 -21.27
N ARG A 205 16.76 18.88 -21.26
CA ARG A 205 17.91 19.78 -21.50
C ARG A 205 19.02 19.20 -22.39
N LEU A 206 18.76 18.15 -23.18
CA LEU A 206 19.78 17.62 -24.10
C LEU A 206 20.07 18.61 -25.23
N SER A 207 21.32 18.71 -25.68
CA SER A 207 21.66 19.44 -26.92
C SER A 207 21.46 18.56 -28.15
N THR A 208 21.27 19.17 -29.33
CA THR A 208 21.08 18.44 -30.61
C THR A 208 22.19 17.43 -30.89
N SER A 209 23.44 17.78 -30.58
CA SER A 209 24.59 16.88 -30.78
C SER A 209 24.54 15.64 -29.88
N VAL A 210 24.19 15.82 -28.60
CA VAL A 210 24.09 14.71 -27.63
C VAL A 210 22.91 13.80 -27.95
N PHE A 211 21.80 14.35 -28.47
CA PHE A 211 20.67 13.56 -28.95
C PHE A 211 21.07 12.63 -30.11
N ILE A 212 21.78 13.16 -31.11
CA ILE A 212 22.17 12.40 -32.31
C ILE A 212 23.08 11.24 -31.95
N GLU A 213 24.09 11.45 -31.09
CA GLU A 213 25.00 10.39 -30.68
C GLU A 213 24.28 9.25 -29.94
N ARG A 214 23.32 9.57 -29.06
CA ARG A 214 22.49 8.56 -28.39
C ARG A 214 21.57 7.83 -29.36
N ALA A 215 20.95 8.54 -30.30
CA ALA A 215 20.06 7.95 -31.29
C ALA A 215 20.81 6.99 -32.25
N LYS A 216 22.04 7.34 -32.65
CA LYS A 216 22.95 6.46 -33.40
C LYS A 216 23.26 5.16 -32.67
N ILE A 217 23.52 5.21 -31.35
CA ILE A 217 23.78 4.03 -30.53
C ILE A 217 22.54 3.12 -30.46
N VAL A 218 21.38 3.69 -30.13
CA VAL A 218 20.12 2.93 -29.97
C VAL A 218 19.72 2.21 -31.26
N HIS A 219 19.85 2.89 -32.39
CA HIS A 219 19.44 2.35 -33.71
C HIS A 219 20.60 1.80 -34.54
N LYS A 220 21.80 1.64 -33.96
CA LYS A 220 23.01 1.11 -34.62
C LYS A 220 23.28 1.77 -35.98
N ASN A 221 23.26 3.11 -36.03
CA ASN A 221 23.45 3.92 -37.26
C ASN A 221 22.44 3.68 -38.39
N LYS A 222 21.23 3.18 -38.12
CA LYS A 222 20.22 2.91 -39.15
C LYS A 222 19.55 4.17 -39.76
N TYR A 223 19.63 5.32 -39.11
CA TYR A 223 18.93 6.54 -39.53
C TYR A 223 19.88 7.71 -39.68
N ASN A 224 19.56 8.63 -40.60
CA ASN A 224 20.27 9.86 -40.83
C ASN A 224 19.58 11.04 -40.12
N TYR A 225 20.37 11.90 -39.48
CA TYR A 225 19.92 12.99 -38.61
C TYR A 225 20.35 14.37 -39.13
N ALA A 226 20.75 14.49 -40.40
CA ALA A 226 21.23 15.76 -40.99
C ALA A 226 20.20 16.90 -40.89
N LYS A 227 18.90 16.58 -40.85
CA LYS A 227 17.80 17.54 -40.74
C LYS A 227 17.24 17.67 -39.31
N THR A 228 17.85 17.02 -38.32
CA THR A 228 17.34 16.99 -36.95
C THR A 228 17.76 18.25 -36.17
N GLN A 229 16.80 19.04 -35.71
CA GLN A 229 17.03 20.14 -34.75
C GLN A 229 16.29 19.86 -33.45
N PHE A 230 17.02 19.80 -32.33
CA PHE A 230 16.45 19.51 -31.02
C PHE A 230 16.33 20.79 -30.18
N THR A 231 15.10 21.27 -30.01
CA THR A 231 14.77 22.46 -29.20
C THR A 231 14.18 22.07 -27.84
N LYS A 232 13.21 21.15 -27.81
CA LYS A 232 12.47 20.71 -26.61
C LYS A 232 12.11 19.22 -26.66
N SER A 233 11.95 18.59 -25.49
CA SER A 233 11.71 17.14 -25.34
C SER A 233 10.39 16.59 -25.89
N HIS A 234 9.40 17.46 -26.14
CA HIS A 234 8.05 17.09 -26.56
C HIS A 234 7.72 17.49 -28.00
N GLU A 235 8.63 18.21 -28.67
CA GLU A 235 8.46 18.64 -30.05
C GLU A 235 9.00 17.55 -30.99
N GLY A 236 8.31 17.32 -32.11
CA GLY A 236 8.68 16.28 -33.07
C GLY A 236 9.96 16.65 -33.83
N ILE A 237 10.90 15.73 -33.93
CA ILE A 237 12.10 15.87 -34.74
C ILE A 237 11.95 15.13 -36.06
N ILE A 238 12.60 15.65 -37.10
CA ILE A 238 12.68 15.01 -38.42
C ILE A 238 13.86 14.05 -38.41
N ILE A 239 13.60 12.80 -38.77
CA ILE A 239 14.57 11.71 -38.86
C ILE A 239 14.45 11.10 -40.26
N THR A 240 15.58 10.87 -40.92
CA THR A 240 15.59 10.32 -42.27
C THR A 240 15.85 8.82 -42.22
N CYS A 241 14.91 8.03 -42.75
CA CYS A 241 15.11 6.62 -43.05
C CYS A 241 15.61 6.49 -44.49
N GLU A 242 16.69 5.74 -44.71
CA GLU A 242 17.24 5.55 -46.07
C GLU A 242 16.24 4.85 -47.02
N GLU A 243 15.37 3.99 -46.49
CA GLU A 243 14.37 3.24 -47.28
C GLU A 243 13.05 4.01 -47.47
N HIS A 244 12.61 4.77 -46.46
CA HIS A 244 11.25 5.34 -46.41
C HIS A 244 11.20 6.87 -46.33
N GLY A 245 12.35 7.54 -46.44
CA GLY A 245 12.47 8.99 -46.43
C GLY A 245 12.32 9.63 -45.04
N ASP A 246 12.01 10.93 -45.03
CA ASP A 246 11.92 11.75 -43.83
C ASP A 246 10.62 11.47 -43.07
N PHE A 247 10.72 11.18 -41.77
CA PHE A 247 9.56 10.99 -40.90
C PHE A 247 9.73 11.77 -39.58
N SER A 248 8.61 12.23 -39.02
CA SER A 248 8.60 12.96 -37.75
C SER A 248 8.34 12.03 -36.58
N GLN A 249 9.14 12.18 -35.51
CA GLN A 249 8.96 11.40 -34.30
C GLN A 249 9.33 12.21 -33.05
N ASN A 250 8.69 11.90 -31.93
CA ASN A 250 9.08 12.46 -30.65
C ASN A 250 10.49 11.93 -30.23
N PRO A 251 11.43 12.81 -29.80
CA PRO A 251 12.78 12.44 -29.36
C PRO A 251 12.83 11.39 -28.24
N HIS A 252 11.95 11.49 -27.25
CA HIS A 252 11.86 10.52 -26.16
C HIS A 252 11.48 9.14 -26.68
N ASN A 253 10.47 9.07 -27.55
CA ASN A 253 10.03 7.80 -28.14
C ASN A 253 11.10 7.20 -29.06
N HIS A 254 11.85 8.03 -29.79
CA HIS A 254 12.92 7.58 -30.66
C HIS A 254 14.09 6.97 -29.87
N LEU A 255 14.53 7.63 -28.79
CA LEU A 255 15.56 7.11 -27.88
C LEU A 255 15.09 5.86 -27.11
N ALA A 256 13.78 5.68 -26.92
CA ALA A 256 13.20 4.45 -26.38
C ALA A 256 13.20 3.28 -27.40
N GLY A 257 13.75 3.47 -28.60
CA GLY A 257 13.90 2.44 -29.62
C GLY A 257 12.78 2.36 -30.64
N ALA A 258 11.81 3.29 -30.64
CA ALA A 258 10.79 3.35 -31.68
C ALA A 258 11.40 3.93 -32.98
N GLY A 259 11.36 3.19 -34.08
CA GLY A 259 11.90 3.60 -35.39
C GLY A 259 10.84 4.00 -36.41
N CYS A 260 11.21 3.97 -37.69
CA CYS A 260 10.29 4.21 -38.80
C CYS A 260 9.12 3.21 -38.79
N LYS A 261 7.89 3.73 -38.84
CA LYS A 261 6.66 2.91 -38.80
C LYS A 261 6.50 2.01 -40.04
N LEU A 262 7.04 2.42 -41.19
CA LEU A 262 6.99 1.65 -42.44
C LEU A 262 7.95 0.44 -42.37
N CYS A 263 9.21 0.67 -41.98
CA CYS A 263 10.17 -0.39 -41.62
C CYS A 263 9.64 -1.39 -40.58
N ALA A 264 8.83 -0.93 -39.62
CA ALA A 264 8.26 -1.80 -38.59
C ALA A 264 7.12 -2.68 -39.13
N ASN A 265 6.38 -2.20 -40.13
CA ASN A 265 5.24 -2.91 -40.72
C ASN A 265 5.66 -3.94 -41.78
N GLU A 266 6.76 -3.71 -42.51
CA GLU A 266 7.30 -4.66 -43.50
C GLU A 266 7.76 -6.00 -42.89
N LYS A 267 8.05 -6.04 -41.58
CA LYS A 267 8.37 -7.28 -40.84
C LYS A 267 7.13 -8.12 -40.43
N ILE A 268 5.92 -7.78 -40.87
CA ILE A 268 4.65 -8.37 -40.38
C ILE A 268 3.88 -9.12 -41.49
N THR A 269 4.56 -9.78 -42.42
CA THR A 269 3.94 -10.81 -43.26
C THR A 269 4.50 -12.17 -42.86
N TYR A 270 3.88 -12.78 -41.85
CA TYR A 270 4.17 -14.16 -41.47
C TYR A 270 3.61 -15.14 -42.50
N THR A 271 4.29 -16.27 -42.68
CA THR A 271 3.68 -17.42 -43.35
C THR A 271 2.66 -18.11 -42.42
N THR A 272 1.77 -18.93 -42.98
CA THR A 272 0.80 -19.72 -42.21
C THR A 272 1.46 -20.61 -41.16
N ALA A 273 2.58 -21.24 -41.49
CA ALA A 273 3.36 -22.09 -40.59
C ALA A 273 3.97 -21.31 -39.41
N GLU A 274 4.55 -20.13 -39.67
CA GLU A 274 5.14 -19.28 -38.63
C GLU A 274 4.11 -18.71 -37.67
N PHE A 275 2.89 -18.40 -38.16
CA PHE A 275 1.78 -18.00 -37.30
C PHE A 275 1.40 -19.12 -36.33
N ILE A 276 1.30 -20.36 -36.81
CA ILE A 276 0.92 -21.53 -36.01
C ILE A 276 1.95 -21.83 -34.93
N ASP A 277 3.26 -21.82 -35.23
CA ASP A 277 4.32 -22.03 -34.24
C ASP A 277 4.25 -21.01 -33.09
N ARG A 278 4.06 -19.74 -33.42
CA ARG A 278 3.96 -18.65 -32.42
C ARG A 278 2.67 -18.74 -31.62
N ALA A 279 1.56 -19.08 -32.25
CA ALA A 279 0.27 -19.26 -31.58
C ALA A 279 0.31 -20.44 -30.58
N ASN A 280 0.95 -21.54 -30.96
CA ASN A 280 1.21 -22.69 -30.09
C ASN A 280 2.11 -22.34 -28.90
N LYS A 281 3.20 -21.59 -29.11
CA LYS A 281 4.04 -21.09 -28.01
C LYS A 281 3.27 -20.22 -27.03
N LYS A 282 2.36 -19.37 -27.52
CA LYS A 282 1.60 -18.43 -26.68
C LYS A 282 0.51 -19.12 -25.86
N HIS A 283 -0.20 -20.08 -26.44
CA HIS A 283 -1.34 -20.76 -25.81
C HIS A 283 -1.01 -22.19 -25.36
N SER A 284 0.27 -22.54 -25.27
CA SER A 284 0.76 -23.86 -24.86
C SER A 284 0.05 -25.01 -25.60
N SER A 285 -0.13 -24.85 -26.92
CA SER A 285 -0.80 -25.82 -27.81
C SER A 285 -2.26 -26.16 -27.44
N TYR A 286 -2.98 -25.25 -26.76
CA TYR A 286 -4.38 -25.47 -26.38
C TYR A 286 -5.38 -25.39 -27.56
N TYR A 287 -5.04 -24.73 -28.66
CA TYR A 287 -5.93 -24.58 -29.83
C TYR A 287 -5.41 -25.39 -31.02
N SER A 288 -6.30 -25.87 -31.88
CA SER A 288 -5.95 -26.51 -33.16
C SER A 288 -6.13 -25.55 -34.33
N TYR A 289 -5.23 -25.65 -35.32
CA TYR A 289 -5.11 -24.76 -36.47
C TYR A 289 -5.16 -25.49 -37.82
N GLU A 290 -5.68 -26.73 -37.84
CA GLU A 290 -5.74 -27.57 -39.04
C GLU A 290 -6.48 -26.94 -40.22
N LYS A 291 -7.40 -26.01 -39.95
CA LYS A 291 -8.21 -25.28 -40.97
C LYS A 291 -7.85 -23.80 -41.06
N THR A 292 -6.67 -23.41 -40.59
CA THR A 292 -6.26 -22.00 -40.51
C THR A 292 -5.46 -21.61 -41.75
N GLU A 293 -5.99 -20.69 -42.55
CA GLU A 293 -5.25 -19.99 -43.62
C GLU A 293 -4.95 -18.55 -43.19
N TYR A 294 -3.66 -18.24 -42.99
CA TYR A 294 -3.20 -16.90 -42.64
C TYR A 294 -2.87 -16.09 -43.91
N VAL A 295 -3.62 -15.01 -44.11
CA VAL A 295 -3.39 -14.06 -45.21
C VAL A 295 -2.69 -12.79 -44.71
N ALA A 296 -3.21 -12.20 -43.62
CA ALA A 296 -2.63 -10.99 -43.02
C ALA A 296 -3.02 -10.84 -41.55
N SER A 297 -2.25 -10.07 -40.79
CA SER A 297 -2.40 -9.93 -39.33
C SER A 297 -3.74 -9.32 -38.88
N LYS A 298 -4.37 -8.53 -39.75
CA LYS A 298 -5.65 -7.84 -39.52
C LYS A 298 -6.87 -8.64 -40.00
N VAL A 299 -6.67 -9.64 -40.86
CA VAL A 299 -7.74 -10.48 -41.42
C VAL A 299 -8.05 -11.60 -40.44
N LYS A 300 -9.33 -11.89 -40.20
CA LYS A 300 -9.73 -12.92 -39.23
C LYS A 300 -9.38 -14.30 -39.78
N VAL A 301 -8.82 -15.15 -38.92
CA VAL A 301 -8.52 -16.56 -39.24
C VAL A 301 -9.42 -17.49 -38.42
N LEU A 302 -9.66 -18.68 -38.94
CA LEU A 302 -10.45 -19.71 -38.29
C LEU A 302 -9.55 -20.53 -37.35
N ILE A 303 -9.94 -20.64 -36.07
CA ILE A 303 -9.20 -21.34 -35.02
C ILE A 303 -10.15 -22.33 -34.33
N THR A 304 -9.65 -23.52 -33.99
CA THR A 304 -10.44 -24.55 -33.30
C THR A 304 -10.16 -24.53 -31.80
N CYS A 305 -11.19 -24.31 -30.99
CA CYS A 305 -11.14 -24.47 -29.54
C CYS A 305 -11.60 -25.87 -29.13
N PRO A 306 -10.84 -26.63 -28.32
CA PRO A 306 -11.24 -27.96 -27.87
C PRO A 306 -12.58 -28.00 -27.13
N THR A 307 -12.99 -26.90 -26.50
CA THR A 307 -14.19 -26.82 -25.67
C THR A 307 -15.41 -26.24 -26.38
N HIS A 308 -15.22 -25.42 -27.43
CA HIS A 308 -16.33 -24.68 -28.07
C HIS A 308 -16.37 -24.79 -29.60
N GLY A 309 -15.48 -25.58 -30.19
CA GLY A 309 -15.37 -25.75 -31.64
C GLY A 309 -14.72 -24.56 -32.36
N LEU A 310 -15.07 -24.42 -33.63
CA LEU A 310 -14.49 -23.44 -34.56
C LEU A 310 -14.95 -22.00 -34.24
N PHE A 311 -14.01 -21.05 -34.24
CA PHE A 311 -14.31 -19.63 -34.07
C PHE A 311 -13.35 -18.73 -34.85
N TYR A 312 -13.79 -17.53 -35.21
CA TYR A 312 -12.97 -16.54 -35.92
C TYR A 312 -12.28 -15.57 -34.97
N GLN A 313 -10.99 -15.32 -35.19
CA GLN A 313 -10.24 -14.32 -34.44
C GLN A 313 -9.14 -13.67 -35.29
N LYS A 314 -8.78 -12.42 -34.99
CA LYS A 314 -7.66 -11.76 -35.66
C LYS A 314 -6.33 -12.35 -35.16
N PRO A 315 -5.39 -12.74 -36.04
CA PRO A 315 -4.07 -13.27 -35.67
C PRO A 315 -3.30 -12.40 -34.68
N ILE A 316 -3.31 -11.07 -34.87
CA ILE A 316 -2.61 -10.14 -33.98
C ILE A 316 -3.12 -10.21 -32.54
N LEU A 317 -4.45 -10.30 -32.35
CA LEU A 317 -5.06 -10.41 -31.03
C LEU A 317 -4.79 -11.80 -30.42
N HIS A 318 -4.82 -12.83 -31.25
CA HIS A 318 -4.55 -14.19 -30.81
C HIS A 318 -3.11 -14.34 -30.28
N LEU A 319 -2.11 -13.80 -30.99
CA LEU A 319 -0.71 -13.79 -30.57
C LEU A 319 -0.44 -12.89 -29.35
N GLN A 320 -1.27 -11.87 -29.11
CA GLN A 320 -1.23 -11.08 -27.87
C GLN A 320 -1.72 -11.87 -26.64
N GLY A 321 -2.39 -13.02 -26.85
CA GLY A 321 -2.87 -13.90 -25.79
C GLY A 321 -4.39 -13.89 -25.59
N TYR A 322 -5.15 -13.22 -26.47
CA TYR A 322 -6.61 -13.32 -26.46
C TYR A 322 -7.03 -14.70 -26.98
N GLY A 323 -7.72 -15.48 -26.14
CA GLY A 323 -8.22 -16.82 -26.48
C GLY A 323 -9.65 -16.82 -27.03
N CYS A 324 -10.30 -17.99 -27.02
CA CYS A 324 -11.70 -18.12 -27.43
C CYS A 324 -12.63 -17.25 -26.56
N ASN A 325 -13.47 -16.45 -27.21
CA ASN A 325 -14.39 -15.54 -26.55
C ASN A 325 -15.40 -16.28 -25.65
N ARG A 326 -15.81 -17.50 -26.01
CA ARG A 326 -16.69 -18.36 -25.20
C ARG A 326 -15.98 -18.87 -23.95
N CYS A 327 -14.74 -19.36 -24.06
CA CYS A 327 -13.90 -19.66 -22.88
C CYS A 327 -13.74 -18.43 -21.97
N ALA A 328 -13.53 -17.25 -22.55
CA ALA A 328 -13.38 -16.01 -21.81
C ALA A 328 -14.70 -15.52 -21.19
N ALA A 329 -15.85 -15.80 -21.81
CA ALA A 329 -17.17 -15.50 -21.26
C ALA A 329 -17.51 -16.41 -20.07
N ILE A 330 -17.15 -17.70 -20.15
CA ILE A 330 -17.23 -18.65 -19.03
C ILE A 330 -16.35 -18.19 -17.87
N LYS A 331 -15.09 -17.80 -18.14
CA LYS A 331 -14.21 -17.23 -17.10
C LYS A 331 -14.73 -15.92 -16.49
N ARG A 332 -15.57 -15.17 -17.21
CA ARG A 332 -16.14 -13.88 -16.79
C ARG A 332 -17.57 -13.98 -16.23
N GLY A 333 -18.15 -15.19 -16.16
CA GLY A 333 -19.45 -15.46 -15.55
C GLY A 333 -20.64 -14.74 -16.22
N LYS A 334 -20.57 -14.44 -17.53
CA LYS A 334 -21.54 -13.56 -18.21
C LYS A 334 -22.49 -14.20 -19.22
N ASP A 335 -22.43 -15.52 -19.46
CA ASP A 335 -23.42 -16.18 -20.32
C ASP A 335 -24.55 -16.76 -19.47
N SER A 336 -25.66 -15.99 -19.37
CA SER A 336 -26.90 -16.34 -18.66
C SER A 336 -27.97 -16.96 -19.57
N SER A 337 -27.57 -17.67 -20.63
CA SER A 337 -28.50 -18.50 -21.41
C SER A 337 -27.83 -19.83 -21.79
N SER A 338 -27.62 -20.69 -20.79
CA SER A 338 -27.34 -22.11 -21.05
C SER A 338 -28.63 -22.81 -21.45
N SER A 339 -28.57 -23.73 -22.41
CA SER A 339 -29.71 -24.61 -22.69
C SER A 339 -29.91 -25.65 -21.56
N THR A 340 -31.08 -26.29 -21.47
CA THR A 340 -31.31 -27.37 -20.48
C THR A 340 -30.31 -28.52 -20.66
N ALA A 341 -29.92 -28.83 -21.90
CA ALA A 341 -28.92 -29.86 -22.18
C ALA A 341 -27.52 -29.49 -21.66
N GLU A 342 -27.10 -28.24 -21.80
CA GLU A 342 -25.82 -27.76 -21.28
C GLU A 342 -25.77 -27.74 -19.74
N PHE A 343 -26.88 -27.40 -19.08
CA PHE A 343 -26.98 -27.52 -17.63
C PHE A 343 -26.79 -28.96 -17.16
N ILE A 344 -27.45 -29.93 -17.81
CA ILE A 344 -27.37 -31.35 -17.46
C ILE A 344 -25.95 -31.89 -17.68
N GLN A 345 -25.31 -31.56 -18.79
CA GLN A 345 -23.92 -31.96 -19.05
C GLN A 345 -22.96 -31.45 -17.96
N TYR A 346 -23.08 -30.17 -17.58
CA TYR A 346 -22.23 -29.58 -16.55
C TYR A 346 -22.55 -30.11 -15.15
N ALA A 347 -23.81 -30.36 -14.84
CA ALA A 347 -24.24 -30.95 -13.57
C ALA A 347 -23.74 -32.40 -13.42
N ASN A 348 -23.77 -33.19 -14.50
CA ASN A 348 -23.19 -34.53 -14.56
C ASN A 348 -21.67 -34.51 -14.34
N PHE A 349 -20.96 -33.54 -14.92
CA PHE A 349 -19.52 -33.41 -14.73
C PHE A 349 -19.12 -33.11 -13.28
N ILE A 350 -19.86 -32.25 -12.57
CA ILE A 350 -19.55 -31.90 -11.17
C ILE A 350 -19.87 -33.05 -10.22
N HIS A 351 -20.97 -33.74 -10.45
CA HIS A 351 -21.50 -34.76 -9.54
C HIS A 351 -21.20 -36.18 -9.99
N ASP A 352 -20.37 -36.35 -11.02
CA ASP A 352 -19.96 -37.66 -11.56
C ASP A 352 -21.17 -38.58 -11.84
N PHE A 353 -22.15 -38.05 -12.58
CA PHE A 353 -23.38 -38.75 -12.99
C PHE A 353 -24.26 -39.29 -11.85
N LYS A 354 -24.12 -38.75 -10.64
CA LYS A 354 -24.84 -39.22 -9.43
C LYS A 354 -26.34 -38.89 -9.37
N TRP A 355 -26.85 -38.04 -10.26
CA TRP A 355 -28.23 -37.56 -10.18
C TRP A 355 -28.93 -37.70 -11.53
N ASN A 356 -30.25 -37.90 -11.50
CA ASN A 356 -31.09 -37.94 -12.70
C ASN A 356 -31.79 -36.59 -12.91
N TYR A 357 -31.86 -36.14 -14.17
CA TYR A 357 -32.37 -34.82 -14.58
C TYR A 357 -33.54 -34.90 -15.57
N ASP A 358 -34.23 -36.03 -15.69
CA ASP A 358 -35.30 -36.25 -16.68
C ASP A 358 -36.46 -35.26 -16.50
N LYS A 359 -36.66 -34.75 -15.29
CA LYS A 359 -37.69 -33.77 -14.92
C LYS A 359 -37.18 -32.33 -14.88
N THR A 360 -35.92 -32.09 -15.22
CA THR A 360 -35.29 -30.76 -15.14
C THR A 360 -35.66 -29.91 -16.36
N LYS A 361 -36.21 -28.71 -16.11
CA LYS A 361 -36.37 -27.65 -17.13
C LYS A 361 -35.58 -26.41 -16.70
N TYR A 362 -34.47 -26.14 -17.39
CA TYR A 362 -33.59 -25.02 -17.05
C TYR A 362 -34.03 -23.73 -17.75
N ILE A 363 -34.19 -22.65 -16.97
CA ILE A 363 -34.52 -21.32 -17.47
C ILE A 363 -33.37 -20.35 -17.19
N ASN A 364 -32.91 -20.27 -15.94
CA ASN A 364 -31.79 -19.44 -15.51
C ASN A 364 -31.15 -20.02 -14.23
N ASN A 365 -30.07 -19.41 -13.72
CA ASN A 365 -29.34 -19.92 -12.56
C ASN A 365 -30.06 -19.75 -11.21
N HIS A 366 -31.14 -18.97 -11.15
CA HIS A 366 -31.84 -18.58 -9.93
C HIS A 366 -33.19 -19.30 -9.75
N THR A 367 -33.82 -19.75 -10.84
CA THR A 367 -35.05 -20.54 -10.80
C THR A 367 -34.73 -21.98 -10.37
N LYS A 368 -35.48 -22.51 -9.40
CA LYS A 368 -35.29 -23.89 -8.93
C LYS A 368 -35.64 -24.88 -10.03
N VAL A 369 -34.88 -25.97 -10.10
CA VAL A 369 -35.12 -27.12 -10.98
C VAL A 369 -35.29 -28.37 -10.14
N ILE A 370 -36.04 -29.33 -10.69
CA ILE A 370 -36.26 -30.66 -10.07
C ILE A 370 -35.10 -31.55 -10.46
N ILE A 371 -34.44 -32.15 -9.47
CA ILE A 371 -33.33 -33.08 -9.60
C ILE A 371 -33.69 -34.35 -8.83
N THR A 372 -33.44 -35.52 -9.41
CA THR A 372 -33.82 -36.79 -8.81
C THR A 372 -32.61 -37.45 -8.17
N CYS A 373 -32.74 -37.82 -6.90
CA CYS A 373 -31.78 -38.65 -6.17
C CYS A 373 -32.25 -40.09 -6.13
N ASP A 374 -31.41 -41.02 -6.56
CA ASP A 374 -31.75 -42.46 -6.58
C ASP A 374 -32.16 -43.02 -5.21
N THR A 375 -31.62 -42.47 -4.12
CA THR A 375 -31.88 -42.93 -2.76
C THR A 375 -32.97 -42.15 -2.01
N HIS A 376 -33.29 -40.92 -2.44
CA HIS A 376 -34.17 -40.02 -1.68
C HIS A 376 -35.30 -39.37 -2.50
N GLY A 377 -35.38 -39.69 -3.80
CA GLY A 377 -36.37 -39.16 -4.72
C GLY A 377 -36.09 -37.74 -5.22
N ASP A 378 -37.11 -37.13 -5.81
CA ASP A 378 -37.08 -35.78 -6.38
C ASP A 378 -36.84 -34.73 -5.28
N PHE A 379 -35.96 -33.77 -5.56
CA PHE A 379 -35.75 -32.59 -4.73
C PHE A 379 -35.53 -31.34 -5.58
N GLU A 380 -35.89 -30.17 -5.04
CA GLU A 380 -35.72 -28.90 -5.73
C GLU A 380 -34.44 -28.19 -5.31
N GLN A 381 -33.71 -27.66 -6.29
CA GLN A 381 -32.52 -26.85 -6.03
C GLN A 381 -32.31 -25.83 -7.14
N THR A 382 -31.69 -24.68 -6.84
CA THR A 382 -31.29 -23.74 -7.88
C THR A 382 -30.07 -24.26 -8.66
N PRO A 383 -30.04 -24.14 -10.00
CA PRO A 383 -28.90 -24.54 -10.81
C PRO A 383 -27.58 -23.92 -10.34
N GLY A 384 -27.56 -22.67 -9.90
CA GLY A 384 -26.36 -22.05 -9.33
C GLY A 384 -25.83 -22.75 -8.08
N SER A 385 -26.73 -23.14 -7.16
CA SER A 385 -26.35 -23.91 -5.95
C SER A 385 -25.89 -25.31 -6.31
N HIS A 386 -26.55 -25.96 -7.27
CA HIS A 386 -26.21 -27.30 -7.71
C HIS A 386 -24.82 -27.33 -8.39
N LYS A 387 -24.55 -26.34 -9.25
CA LYS A 387 -23.24 -26.08 -9.88
C LYS A 387 -22.12 -25.81 -8.86
N SER A 388 -22.45 -25.30 -7.69
CA SER A 388 -21.47 -25.11 -6.60
C SER A 388 -21.09 -26.40 -5.85
N GLY A 389 -21.59 -27.56 -6.30
CA GLY A 389 -21.32 -28.86 -5.68
C GLY A 389 -22.29 -29.25 -4.56
N LYS A 390 -23.37 -28.48 -4.35
CA LYS A 390 -24.43 -28.89 -3.41
C LYS A 390 -25.31 -29.95 -4.08
N GLY A 391 -25.42 -31.13 -3.47
CA GLY A 391 -26.27 -32.22 -3.94
C GLY A 391 -27.58 -32.34 -3.17
N CYS A 392 -28.15 -33.56 -3.15
CA CYS A 392 -29.36 -33.88 -2.38
C CYS A 392 -29.19 -33.51 -0.88
N PRO A 393 -30.09 -32.69 -0.30
CA PRO A 393 -30.02 -32.28 1.10
C PRO A 393 -30.02 -33.46 2.09
N LYS A 394 -30.80 -34.52 1.81
CA LYS A 394 -30.87 -35.72 2.67
C LYS A 394 -29.55 -36.51 2.64
N CYS A 395 -28.94 -36.70 1.46
CA CYS A 395 -27.59 -37.26 1.34
C CYS A 395 -26.54 -36.42 2.07
N GLY A 396 -26.64 -35.09 2.01
CA GLY A 396 -25.75 -34.17 2.70
C GLY A 396 -25.81 -34.30 4.22
N ILE A 397 -27.03 -34.46 4.77
CA ILE A 397 -27.24 -34.68 6.21
C ILE A 397 -26.59 -36.00 6.65
N ILE A 398 -26.79 -37.09 5.90
CA ILE A 398 -26.20 -38.41 6.20
C ILE A 398 -24.66 -38.34 6.18
N LYS A 399 -24.07 -37.75 5.14
CA LYS A 399 -22.61 -37.54 5.07
C LYS A 399 -22.07 -36.67 6.21
N SER A 400 -22.80 -35.64 6.62
CA SER A 400 -22.43 -34.77 7.73
C SER A 400 -22.55 -35.45 9.10
N THR A 401 -23.48 -36.41 9.25
CA THR A 401 -23.62 -37.20 10.49
C THR A 401 -22.57 -38.29 10.59
N GLU A 402 -22.12 -38.87 9.48
CA GLU A 402 -20.98 -39.80 9.44
C GLU A 402 -19.64 -39.08 9.61
N SER A 403 -19.44 -37.92 8.97
CA SER A 403 -18.21 -37.11 9.08
C SER A 403 -18.09 -36.36 10.42
N GLY A 404 -19.21 -36.21 11.16
CA GLY A 404 -19.25 -35.60 12.48
C GLY A 404 -18.76 -36.50 13.62
N LYS A 405 -18.50 -37.79 13.36
CA LYS A 405 -17.92 -38.74 14.31
C LYS A 405 -16.39 -38.73 14.27
N VAL A 406 -15.78 -37.56 14.47
CA VAL A 406 -14.33 -37.50 14.67
C VAL A 406 -14.01 -37.94 16.10
N LYS A 407 -13.22 -39.02 16.19
CA LYS A 407 -12.91 -39.74 17.42
C LYS A 407 -12.14 -38.86 18.42
N TYR A 408 -12.43 -39.03 19.70
CA TYR A 408 -11.75 -38.44 20.86
C TYR A 408 -10.22 -38.39 20.73
N GLU A 409 -9.65 -39.42 20.10
CA GLU A 409 -8.21 -39.56 19.83
C GLU A 409 -7.63 -38.41 18.97
N GLU A 410 -8.36 -37.93 17.98
CA GLU A 410 -7.88 -36.83 17.11
C GLU A 410 -7.89 -35.48 17.83
N PHE A 411 -8.85 -35.27 18.75
CA PHE A 411 -8.87 -34.09 19.61
C PHE A 411 -7.64 -34.04 20.53
N LEU A 412 -7.32 -35.17 21.18
CA LEU A 412 -6.16 -35.26 22.07
C LEU A 412 -4.85 -34.93 21.34
N LEU A 413 -4.66 -35.49 20.14
CA LEU A 413 -3.46 -35.26 19.35
C LEU A 413 -3.29 -33.78 18.96
N ARG A 414 -4.37 -33.13 18.51
CA ARG A 414 -4.33 -31.70 18.14
C ARG A 414 -4.16 -30.79 19.36
N ALA A 415 -4.78 -31.13 20.48
CA ALA A 415 -4.65 -30.36 21.72
C ALA A 415 -3.23 -30.44 22.30
N GLN A 416 -2.61 -31.63 22.30
CA GLN A 416 -1.20 -31.83 22.66
C GLN A 416 -0.26 -31.06 21.73
N ASN A 417 -0.49 -31.06 20.41
CA ASN A 417 0.34 -30.29 19.48
C ASN A 417 0.33 -28.78 19.73
N VAL A 418 -0.78 -28.23 20.23
CA VAL A 418 -0.95 -26.78 20.43
C VAL A 418 -0.46 -26.33 21.81
N HIS A 419 -0.71 -27.13 22.84
CA HIS A 419 -0.45 -26.73 24.23
C HIS A 419 0.64 -27.54 24.94
N GLY A 420 1.13 -28.62 24.35
CA GLY A 420 2.06 -29.57 24.97
C GLY A 420 1.46 -30.21 26.22
N ASP A 421 2.28 -30.37 27.26
CA ASP A 421 1.90 -31.04 28.51
C ASP A 421 1.16 -30.14 29.52
N LYS A 422 0.60 -29.01 29.09
CA LYS A 422 0.04 -28.00 30.00
C LYS A 422 -1.34 -28.35 30.58
N TYR A 423 -2.05 -29.31 29.99
CA TYR A 423 -3.42 -29.65 30.33
C TYR A 423 -3.65 -31.15 30.41
N LEU A 424 -4.56 -31.55 31.30
CA LEU A 424 -5.09 -32.91 31.40
C LEU A 424 -6.53 -32.93 30.89
N TYR A 425 -6.86 -33.98 30.13
CA TYR A 425 -8.14 -34.13 29.41
C TYR A 425 -9.00 -35.26 29.98
N ASP A 426 -8.68 -35.76 31.18
CA ASP A 426 -9.29 -36.93 31.82
C ASP A 426 -10.81 -36.82 32.04
N LEU A 427 -11.36 -35.60 32.00
CA LEU A 427 -12.79 -35.30 32.22
C LEU A 427 -13.59 -35.07 30.93
N VAL A 428 -12.98 -35.25 29.76
CA VAL A 428 -13.60 -34.94 28.48
C VAL A 428 -14.40 -36.14 27.96
N LYS A 429 -15.72 -36.12 28.13
CA LYS A 429 -16.67 -36.94 27.36
C LYS A 429 -17.48 -36.00 26.47
N TYR A 430 -17.37 -36.10 25.14
CA TYR A 430 -18.14 -35.25 24.24
C TYR A 430 -18.90 -36.07 23.18
N SER A 431 -20.08 -35.56 22.82
CA SER A 431 -20.93 -36.06 21.74
C SER A 431 -20.95 -35.10 20.54
N THR A 432 -20.59 -33.82 20.71
CA THR A 432 -20.60 -32.81 19.64
C THR A 432 -19.49 -31.75 19.80
N TYR A 433 -19.16 -31.03 18.70
CA TYR A 433 -18.08 -30.05 18.64
C TYR A 433 -18.34 -28.69 19.34
N GLY A 434 -19.60 -28.34 19.59
CA GLY A 434 -19.98 -27.02 20.10
C GLY A 434 -20.06 -26.94 21.63
N GLU A 435 -20.19 -28.08 22.31
CA GLU A 435 -20.38 -28.13 23.76
C GLU A 435 -19.08 -27.84 24.50
N LYS A 436 -19.19 -27.10 25.61
CA LYS A 436 -18.04 -26.79 26.46
C LYS A 436 -17.65 -28.03 27.23
N VAL A 437 -16.37 -28.41 27.14
CA VAL A 437 -15.79 -29.53 27.88
C VAL A 437 -14.96 -29.00 29.05
N SER A 438 -14.87 -29.79 30.11
CA SER A 438 -14.05 -29.47 31.28
C SER A 438 -12.60 -29.89 31.05
N ILE A 439 -11.70 -28.92 30.92
CA ILE A 439 -10.26 -29.12 30.71
C ILE A 439 -9.54 -28.76 32.01
N LYS A 440 -8.59 -29.58 32.45
CA LYS A 440 -7.82 -29.32 33.66
C LYS A 440 -6.47 -28.70 33.30
N CYS A 441 -6.26 -27.45 33.70
CA CYS A 441 -4.93 -26.84 33.69
C CYS A 441 -4.12 -27.39 34.87
N LEU A 442 -2.86 -27.77 34.62
CA LEU A 442 -1.97 -28.27 35.69
C LEU A 442 -1.67 -27.21 36.76
N LEU A 443 -1.79 -25.91 36.44
CA LEU A 443 -1.50 -24.81 37.36
C LEU A 443 -2.75 -24.28 38.07
N HIS A 444 -3.88 -24.16 37.36
CA HIS A 444 -5.06 -23.43 37.87
C HIS A 444 -6.34 -24.27 37.95
N GLY A 445 -6.23 -25.59 37.77
CA GLY A 445 -7.35 -26.51 37.93
C GLY A 445 -8.32 -26.54 36.75
N VAL A 446 -9.55 -26.97 37.01
CA VAL A 446 -10.55 -27.25 35.96
C VAL A 446 -11.23 -25.98 35.47
N PHE A 447 -11.31 -25.82 34.15
CA PHE A 447 -12.03 -24.74 33.49
C PHE A 447 -12.81 -25.26 32.29
N ASN A 448 -13.86 -24.54 31.89
CA ASN A 448 -14.75 -24.96 30.79
C ASN A 448 -14.42 -24.22 29.50
N GLN A 449 -14.22 -24.95 28.41
CA GLN A 449 -13.93 -24.39 27.09
C GLN A 449 -14.42 -25.32 25.98
N SER A 450 -14.78 -24.79 24.82
CA SER A 450 -15.12 -25.66 23.68
C SER A 450 -13.86 -26.29 23.07
N PRO A 451 -13.92 -27.56 22.61
CA PRO A 451 -12.81 -28.23 21.94
C PRO A 451 -12.23 -27.44 20.77
N THR A 452 -13.09 -26.80 19.96
CA THR A 452 -12.67 -25.98 18.81
C THR A 452 -11.86 -24.75 19.23
N SER A 453 -12.29 -24.04 20.27
CA SER A 453 -11.55 -22.86 20.75
C SER A 453 -10.22 -23.26 21.40
N HIS A 454 -10.18 -24.40 22.08
CA HIS A 454 -8.96 -24.91 22.70
C HIS A 454 -7.88 -25.26 21.65
N ILE A 455 -8.25 -26.00 20.60
CA ILE A 455 -7.33 -26.34 19.49
C ILE A 455 -6.85 -25.09 18.74
N ARG A 456 -7.65 -24.01 18.69
CA ARG A 456 -7.22 -22.73 18.09
C ARG A 456 -6.20 -21.94 18.92
N GLY A 457 -5.75 -22.48 20.05
CA GLY A 457 -4.72 -21.89 20.90
C GLY A 457 -5.24 -21.08 22.08
N ALA A 458 -6.56 -21.10 22.36
CA ALA A 458 -7.08 -20.49 23.58
C ALA A 458 -6.77 -21.39 24.79
N GLY A 459 -5.93 -20.93 25.71
CA GLY A 459 -5.54 -21.66 26.92
C GLY A 459 -6.37 -21.32 28.16
N CYS A 460 -5.82 -21.62 29.33
CA CYS A 460 -6.40 -21.30 30.63
C CYS A 460 -6.54 -19.77 30.81
N PRO A 461 -7.73 -19.26 31.16
CA PRO A 461 -7.94 -17.83 31.39
C PRO A 461 -7.04 -17.22 32.47
N THR A 462 -6.72 -17.96 33.53
CA THR A 462 -5.86 -17.51 34.64
C THR A 462 -4.39 -17.45 34.24
N CYS A 463 -3.86 -18.46 33.52
CA CYS A 463 -2.52 -18.40 32.91
C CYS A 463 -2.37 -17.20 31.96
N GLY A 464 -3.43 -16.92 31.19
CA GLY A 464 -3.47 -15.76 30.30
C GLY A 464 -3.37 -14.43 31.05
N LEU A 465 -3.99 -14.33 32.23
CA LEU A 465 -3.93 -13.14 33.08
C LEU A 465 -2.57 -12.97 33.78
N GLU A 466 -1.97 -14.05 34.28
CA GLU A 466 -0.65 -14.03 34.94
C GLU A 466 0.47 -13.63 33.96
N SER A 467 0.50 -14.23 32.77
CA SER A 467 1.48 -13.88 31.73
C SER A 467 1.33 -12.44 31.20
N SER A 468 0.12 -11.89 31.19
CA SER A 468 -0.13 -10.47 30.90
C SER A 468 0.35 -9.55 32.04
N ARG A 469 0.24 -9.98 33.31
CA ARG A 469 0.72 -9.22 34.48
C ARG A 469 2.25 -9.15 34.53
N GLU A 470 2.96 -10.22 34.18
CA GLU A 470 4.43 -10.22 34.09
C GLU A 470 4.97 -9.29 32.99
N LYS A 471 4.33 -9.28 31.81
CA LYS A 471 4.68 -8.36 30.71
C LYS A 471 4.45 -6.88 31.03
N GLN A 472 3.70 -6.58 32.10
CA GLN A 472 3.27 -5.24 32.48
C GLN A 472 4.08 -4.60 33.63
N ARG A 473 5.09 -5.28 34.21
CA ARG A 473 6.01 -4.69 35.19
C ARG A 473 7.15 -3.94 34.49
N ILE A 474 6.89 -2.72 34.02
CA ILE A 474 7.91 -1.84 33.47
C ILE A 474 8.57 -1.07 34.63
N PRO A 475 9.91 -1.11 34.81
CA PRO A 475 10.60 -0.38 35.86
C PRO A 475 10.39 1.14 35.76
N TYR A 476 10.27 1.83 36.91
CA TYR A 476 9.95 3.26 36.99
C TYR A 476 10.88 4.17 36.16
N ASN A 477 12.18 3.86 36.16
CA ASN A 477 13.19 4.59 35.38
C ASN A 477 12.95 4.53 33.84
N VAL A 478 12.40 3.43 33.34
CA VAL A 478 12.07 3.26 31.91
C VAL A 478 10.84 4.11 31.56
N ILE A 479 9.88 4.24 32.49
CA ILE A 479 8.69 5.08 32.31
C ILE A 479 9.09 6.55 32.22
N LEU A 480 9.95 7.03 33.12
CA LEU A 480 10.44 8.42 33.10
C LEU A 480 11.18 8.78 31.82
N LYS A 481 12.04 7.87 31.34
CA LYS A 481 12.78 8.09 30.09
C LYS A 481 11.82 8.29 28.91
N LYS A 482 10.82 7.41 28.77
CA LYS A 482 9.81 7.52 27.70
C LYS A 482 8.93 8.76 27.86
N ALA A 483 8.54 9.10 29.09
CA ALA A 483 7.73 10.30 29.34
C ALA A 483 8.48 11.58 28.96
N ASN A 484 9.78 11.66 29.27
CA ASN A 484 10.64 12.77 28.84
C ASN A 484 10.84 12.83 27.33
N GLU A 485 10.99 11.70 26.65
CA GLU A 485 11.06 11.64 25.18
C GLU A 485 9.77 12.16 24.52
N VAL A 486 8.61 11.78 25.05
CA VAL A 486 7.30 12.16 24.49
C VAL A 486 6.97 13.63 24.72
N HIS A 487 7.30 14.18 25.89
CA HIS A 487 6.99 15.55 26.27
C HIS A 487 8.18 16.51 26.17
N ASN A 488 9.29 16.06 25.59
CA ASN A 488 10.53 16.82 25.42
C ASN A 488 10.96 17.57 26.70
N PHE A 489 11.02 16.84 27.82
CA PHE A 489 11.42 17.35 29.15
C PHE A 489 10.55 18.48 29.73
N LYS A 490 9.31 18.63 29.26
CA LYS A 490 8.40 19.70 29.73
C LYS A 490 7.88 19.53 31.16
N TYR A 491 7.93 18.34 31.73
CA TYR A 491 7.37 18.03 33.05
C TYR A 491 8.42 17.38 33.95
N SER A 492 8.32 17.61 35.25
CA SER A 492 9.06 16.85 36.26
C SER A 492 8.14 15.83 36.95
N TYR A 493 8.71 14.79 37.53
CA TYR A 493 7.96 13.64 38.06
C TYR A 493 8.45 13.32 39.48
N ALA A 494 7.52 13.06 40.41
CA ALA A 494 7.86 12.66 41.77
C ALA A 494 7.99 11.12 41.87
N GLU A 495 8.94 10.61 42.65
CA GLU A 495 9.04 9.16 42.93
C GLU A 495 7.77 8.67 43.60
N CYS A 496 7.21 7.56 43.10
CA CYS A 496 5.97 6.97 43.61
C CYS A 496 6.32 5.63 44.26
N SER A 497 5.89 5.43 45.52
CA SER A 497 6.07 4.16 46.23
C SER A 497 5.20 3.07 45.62
N ASP A 498 5.73 1.85 45.60
CA ASP A 498 5.25 0.67 44.86
C ASP A 498 3.85 0.13 45.26
N GLU A 499 3.09 0.83 46.12
CA GLU A 499 1.82 0.34 46.67
C GLU A 499 0.57 0.99 46.09
N ASN A 500 0.68 1.91 45.13
CA ASN A 500 -0.51 2.60 44.63
C ASN A 500 -1.25 1.81 43.53
N SER A 501 -2.34 1.16 43.94
CA SER A 501 -3.20 0.28 43.13
C SER A 501 -3.82 0.92 41.88
N GLU A 502 -3.71 2.24 41.69
CA GLU A 502 -4.38 2.99 40.61
C GLU A 502 -3.49 3.42 39.41
N ARG A 503 -2.20 3.01 39.35
CA ARG A 503 -1.30 3.27 38.18
C ARG A 503 -1.29 4.72 37.67
N LYS A 504 -1.36 5.70 38.58
CA LYS A 504 -1.26 7.14 38.29
C LYS A 504 0.17 7.62 38.53
N LEU A 505 0.68 8.42 37.60
CA LEU A 505 1.93 9.16 37.71
C LEU A 505 1.62 10.56 38.27
N LEU A 506 2.34 10.98 39.29
CA LEU A 506 2.29 12.35 39.79
C LEU A 506 3.25 13.21 38.95
N VAL A 507 2.67 14.08 38.13
CA VAL A 507 3.39 14.92 37.17
C VAL A 507 3.34 16.37 37.63
N TYR A 508 4.46 17.07 37.56
CA TYR A 508 4.55 18.49 37.88
C TYR A 508 4.70 19.31 36.60
N CYS A 509 3.74 20.22 36.40
CA CYS A 509 3.78 21.22 35.35
C CYS A 509 4.42 22.52 35.87
N PRO A 510 5.43 23.07 35.19
CA PRO A 510 6.05 24.34 35.59
C PRO A 510 5.06 25.51 35.72
N VAL A 511 3.96 25.47 34.95
CA VAL A 511 2.97 26.56 34.88
C VAL A 511 1.76 26.33 35.80
N HIS A 512 1.34 25.08 36.02
CA HIS A 512 0.07 24.76 36.69
C HIS A 512 0.20 23.86 37.92
N GLY A 513 1.43 23.56 38.35
CA GLY A 513 1.71 22.74 39.53
C GLY A 513 1.49 21.25 39.33
N LYS A 514 1.34 20.51 40.45
CA LYS A 514 1.19 19.05 40.49
C LYS A 514 -0.18 18.58 40.00
N PHE A 515 -0.20 17.51 39.22
CA PHE A 515 -1.43 16.83 38.77
C PHE A 515 -1.18 15.32 38.60
N GLU A 516 -2.23 14.52 38.77
CA GLU A 516 -2.15 13.06 38.60
C GLU A 516 -2.66 12.64 37.23
N GLN A 517 -1.96 11.68 36.60
CA GLN A 517 -2.36 11.16 35.29
C GLN A 517 -1.98 9.70 35.13
N LYS A 518 -2.83 8.90 34.47
CA LYS A 518 -2.50 7.48 34.19
C LYS A 518 -1.23 7.37 33.34
N ILE A 519 -0.33 6.44 33.69
CA ILE A 519 0.98 6.26 33.03
C ILE A 519 0.81 6.06 31.51
N ASP A 520 -0.07 5.16 31.09
CA ASP A 520 -0.30 4.86 29.67
C ASP A 520 -0.83 6.07 28.88
N ALA A 521 -1.67 6.90 29.52
CA ALA A 521 -2.22 8.11 28.90
C ALA A 521 -1.13 9.18 28.73
N HIS A 522 -0.27 9.32 29.72
CA HIS A 522 0.83 10.27 29.69
C HIS A 522 1.88 9.90 28.63
N LEU A 523 2.25 8.62 28.54
CA LEU A 523 3.16 8.09 27.51
C LEU A 523 2.59 8.17 26.08
N LYS A 524 1.28 8.34 25.92
CA LYS A 524 0.63 8.64 24.63
C LYS A 524 0.68 10.11 24.24
N GLY A 525 1.30 10.98 25.04
CA GLY A 525 1.45 12.41 24.74
C GLY A 525 0.35 13.30 25.31
N ILE A 526 -0.50 12.78 26.20
CA ILE A 526 -1.47 13.60 26.93
C ILE A 526 -0.72 14.31 28.07
N GLY A 527 -0.66 15.63 28.02
CA GLY A 527 0.05 16.46 29.00
C GLY A 527 -0.83 16.97 30.14
N CYS A 528 -0.42 18.07 30.77
CA CYS A 528 -1.17 18.72 31.85
C CYS A 528 -2.59 19.11 31.40
N PRO A 529 -3.66 18.67 32.10
CA PRO A 529 -5.03 19.01 31.76
C PRO A 529 -5.28 20.52 31.71
N LYS A 530 -4.64 21.28 32.61
CA LYS A 530 -4.71 22.75 32.66
C LYS A 530 -3.94 23.42 31.51
N CYS A 531 -2.79 22.88 31.09
CA CYS A 531 -2.13 23.32 29.84
C CYS A 531 -2.94 22.93 28.59
N SER A 532 -3.63 21.79 28.63
CA SER A 532 -4.39 21.28 27.50
C SER A 532 -5.69 22.06 27.27
N CYS A 533 -6.26 22.69 28.29
CA CYS A 533 -7.43 23.57 28.13
C CYS A 533 -7.08 24.98 27.63
N ILE A 534 -5.81 25.43 27.71
CA ILE A 534 -5.34 26.68 27.09
C ILE A 534 -5.37 26.60 25.54
N LYS A 535 -5.44 25.39 24.96
CA LYS A 535 -5.69 25.22 23.51
C LYS A 535 -7.10 25.65 23.04
N ARG A 536 -7.93 26.24 23.89
CA ARG A 536 -9.26 26.76 23.49
C ARG A 536 -9.37 28.27 23.31
N ASN A 537 -8.42 29.09 23.78
CA ASN A 537 -8.42 30.54 23.54
C ASN A 537 -7.10 30.96 22.90
N MET A 538 -7.10 31.11 21.58
CA MET A 538 -6.03 31.78 20.82
C MET A 538 -6.24 33.29 20.99
N GLN A 539 -5.21 34.01 21.44
CA GLN A 539 -5.25 35.47 21.58
C GLN A 539 -5.22 36.16 20.20
N THR A 540 -5.83 37.34 20.10
CA THR A 540 -5.96 38.10 18.83
C THR A 540 -4.61 38.35 18.15
N GLU A 541 -3.56 38.71 18.89
CA GLU A 541 -2.22 38.94 18.34
C GLU A 541 -1.61 37.68 17.71
N GLU A 542 -1.72 36.52 18.36
CA GLU A 542 -1.24 35.24 17.83
C GLU A 542 -2.00 34.82 16.56
N PHE A 543 -3.30 35.14 16.47
CA PHE A 543 -4.08 34.90 15.27
C PHE A 543 -3.59 35.75 14.10
N ILE A 544 -3.34 37.04 14.32
CA ILE A 544 -2.92 38.00 13.30
C ILE A 544 -1.57 37.60 12.70
N ASP A 545 -0.59 37.26 13.54
CA ASP A 545 0.75 36.84 13.07
C ASP A 545 0.68 35.60 12.17
N ARG A 546 -0.12 34.61 12.57
CA ARG A 546 -0.28 33.36 11.82
C ARG A 546 -1.07 33.58 10.53
N ALA A 547 -2.12 34.41 10.58
CA ALA A 547 -2.92 34.75 9.41
C ALA A 547 -2.10 35.53 8.39
N ASN A 548 -1.24 36.45 8.83
CA ASN A 548 -0.27 37.16 7.99
C ASN A 548 0.78 36.25 7.37
N ALA A 549 1.31 35.27 8.11
CA ALA A 549 2.26 34.29 7.57
C ALA A 549 1.64 33.44 6.44
N ILE A 550 0.34 33.12 6.54
CA ILE A 550 -0.37 32.30 5.54
C ILE A 550 -0.76 33.14 4.33
N HIS A 551 -1.38 34.31 4.55
CA HIS A 551 -1.96 35.13 3.50
C HIS A 551 -1.05 36.24 2.98
N ARG A 552 0.16 36.38 3.52
CA ARG A 552 1.21 37.33 3.11
C ARG A 552 0.71 38.77 3.02
N GLY A 553 -0.01 39.23 4.05
CA GLY A 553 -0.49 40.62 4.15
C GLY A 553 -1.63 40.99 3.19
N LYS A 554 -2.43 40.03 2.72
CA LYS A 554 -3.58 40.30 1.82
C LYS A 554 -4.85 40.79 2.53
N TYR A 555 -4.89 40.76 3.85
CA TYR A 555 -6.08 41.07 4.65
C TYR A 555 -5.71 41.95 5.84
N GLY A 556 -6.60 42.87 6.20
CA GLY A 556 -6.56 43.67 7.42
C GLY A 556 -7.35 42.99 8.54
N TYR A 557 -6.85 43.10 9.77
CA TYR A 557 -7.42 42.47 10.95
C TYR A 557 -7.78 43.47 12.06
N GLU A 558 -7.96 44.74 11.69
CA GLU A 558 -8.26 45.83 12.63
C GLU A 558 -9.55 45.60 13.43
N TYR A 559 -10.50 44.84 12.88
CA TYR A 559 -11.81 44.55 13.49
C TYR A 559 -11.92 43.14 14.10
N VAL A 560 -10.79 42.44 14.29
CA VAL A 560 -10.77 41.06 14.78
C VAL A 560 -10.70 41.01 16.31
N ASP A 561 -11.72 40.45 16.96
CA ASP A 561 -11.66 40.02 18.37
C ASP A 561 -11.71 38.48 18.47
N CYS A 562 -10.54 37.87 18.60
CA CYS A 562 -10.40 36.42 18.64
C CYS A 562 -10.36 35.92 20.09
N ASN A 563 -11.47 35.31 20.52
CA ASN A 563 -11.58 34.57 21.78
C ASN A 563 -11.82 33.06 21.53
N GLY A 564 -11.13 32.49 20.53
CA GLY A 564 -11.15 31.06 20.23
C GLY A 564 -11.31 30.69 18.74
N THR A 565 -11.01 29.44 18.41
CA THR A 565 -10.83 28.95 17.02
C THR A 565 -12.11 28.74 16.20
N LYS A 566 -13.28 28.81 16.84
CA LYS A 566 -14.59 28.57 16.22
C LYS A 566 -15.45 29.83 16.03
N ARG A 567 -14.99 31.00 16.47
CA ARG A 567 -15.73 32.26 16.26
C ARG A 567 -15.60 32.73 14.81
N ILE A 568 -16.66 33.40 14.35
CA ILE A 568 -16.71 34.13 13.09
C ILE A 568 -16.02 35.48 13.32
N LEU A 569 -15.04 35.81 12.48
CA LEU A 569 -14.26 37.04 12.52
C LEU A 569 -14.66 37.92 11.34
N LYS A 570 -14.70 39.23 11.57
CA LYS A 570 -14.84 40.24 10.52
C LYS A 570 -13.43 40.61 10.04
N ILE A 571 -13.06 40.09 8.87
CA ILE A 571 -11.75 40.24 8.27
C ILE A 571 -11.88 41.21 7.09
N GLU A 572 -11.00 42.19 7.01
CA GLU A 572 -10.99 43.14 5.89
C GLU A 572 -10.14 42.59 4.75
N CYS A 573 -10.72 42.47 3.56
CA CYS A 573 -9.95 42.28 2.34
C CYS A 573 -9.65 43.64 1.72
N TYR A 574 -8.37 43.97 1.52
CA TYR A 574 -7.96 45.23 0.89
C TYR A 574 -8.52 45.44 -0.54
N LYS A 575 -9.10 44.40 -1.16
CA LYS A 575 -9.76 44.50 -2.48
C LYS A 575 -11.29 44.55 -2.43
N HIS A 576 -11.91 43.80 -1.51
CA HIS A 576 -13.36 43.55 -1.52
C HIS A 576 -14.06 43.98 -0.23
N GLY A 577 -13.35 44.65 0.68
CA GLY A 577 -13.89 45.11 1.95
C GLY A 577 -14.05 43.99 2.98
N ILE A 578 -14.89 44.25 3.99
CA ILE A 578 -15.04 43.39 5.17
C ILE A 578 -15.91 42.17 4.84
N PHE A 579 -15.41 40.98 5.18
CA PHE A 579 -16.13 39.72 5.06
C PHE A 579 -16.02 38.88 6.33
N GLU A 580 -16.97 37.96 6.51
CA GLU A 580 -17.05 37.13 7.71
C GLU A 580 -16.50 35.71 7.47
N GLN A 581 -15.60 35.24 8.34
CA GLN A 581 -15.03 33.90 8.24
C GLN A 581 -14.61 33.32 9.58
N VAL A 582 -14.71 31.99 9.73
CA VAL A 582 -14.29 31.30 10.96
C VAL A 582 -12.76 31.31 11.10
N ALA A 583 -12.25 31.67 12.28
CA ALA A 583 -10.82 31.80 12.56
C ALA A 583 -9.99 30.56 12.15
N SER A 584 -10.46 29.35 12.49
CA SER A 584 -9.78 28.10 12.12
C SER A 584 -9.80 27.77 10.63
N GLN A 585 -10.77 28.27 9.86
CA GLN A 585 -10.80 28.11 8.40
C GLN A 585 -9.83 29.08 7.73
N HIS A 586 -9.78 30.32 8.22
CA HIS A 586 -8.85 31.33 7.72
C HIS A 586 -7.38 30.89 7.88
N LEU A 587 -7.04 30.33 9.05
CA LEU A 587 -5.71 29.74 9.33
C LEU A 587 -5.42 28.44 8.58
N LYS A 588 -6.40 27.85 7.88
CA LYS A 588 -6.17 26.74 6.94
C LYS A 588 -5.91 27.22 5.52
N GLY A 589 -5.90 28.53 5.29
CA GLY A 589 -5.67 29.14 3.98
C GLY A 589 -6.94 29.48 3.21
N SER A 590 -8.13 29.36 3.81
CA SER A 590 -9.34 29.91 3.22
C SER A 590 -9.28 31.45 3.24
N GLY A 591 -9.58 32.09 2.11
CA GLY A 591 -9.53 33.54 1.95
C GLY A 591 -10.90 34.15 1.65
N CYS A 592 -10.92 35.40 1.19
CA CYS A 592 -12.10 36.06 0.66
C CYS A 592 -12.66 35.29 -0.54
N ARG A 593 -13.97 35.03 -0.52
CA ARG A 593 -14.68 34.30 -1.58
C ARG A 593 -14.60 35.06 -2.91
N ASP A 594 -14.70 36.37 -2.89
CA ASP A 594 -14.69 37.19 -4.11
C ASP A 594 -13.29 37.23 -4.74
N CYS A 595 -12.23 37.27 -3.93
CA CYS A 595 -10.85 37.08 -4.41
C CYS A 595 -10.63 35.71 -5.07
N TYR A 596 -11.26 34.67 -4.54
CA TYR A 596 -11.21 33.34 -5.15
C TYR A 596 -11.96 33.34 -6.49
N VAL A 597 -13.17 33.91 -6.52
CA VAL A 597 -13.97 34.02 -7.75
C VAL A 597 -13.23 34.80 -8.83
N ASP A 598 -12.61 35.94 -8.48
CA ASP A 598 -11.83 36.74 -9.43
C ASP A 598 -10.56 36.03 -9.90
N SER A 599 -9.92 35.21 -9.05
CA SER A 599 -8.79 34.36 -9.48
C SER A 599 -9.22 33.22 -10.42
N THR A 600 -10.52 32.88 -10.43
CA THR A 600 -11.11 31.85 -11.31
C THR A 600 -11.80 32.43 -12.55
N LYS A 601 -11.98 33.75 -12.64
CA LYS A 601 -12.49 34.39 -13.87
C LYS A 601 -11.42 34.29 -14.95
N LEU A 602 -11.61 33.34 -15.87
CA LEU A 602 -10.86 33.29 -17.12
C LEU A 602 -11.29 34.51 -17.93
N THR A 603 -10.35 35.41 -18.25
CA THR A 603 -10.62 36.57 -19.11
C THR A 603 -11.07 36.11 -20.50
N LEU A 604 -11.89 36.92 -21.18
CA LEU A 604 -12.39 36.63 -22.54
C LEU A 604 -11.26 36.28 -23.51
N GLU A 605 -10.13 36.99 -23.43
CA GLU A 605 -8.95 36.73 -24.25
C GLU A 605 -8.34 35.33 -24.02
N ASN A 606 -8.25 34.90 -22.77
CA ASN A 606 -7.73 33.58 -22.42
C ASN A 606 -8.71 32.47 -22.82
N TYR A 607 -10.02 32.73 -22.69
CA TYR A 607 -11.07 31.82 -23.15
C TYR A 607 -11.00 31.58 -24.67
N LEU A 608 -10.89 32.65 -25.46
CA LEU A 608 -10.78 32.56 -26.93
C LEU A 608 -9.50 31.85 -27.36
N LYS A 609 -8.38 32.09 -26.66
CA LYS A 609 -7.10 31.42 -26.94
C LYS A 609 -7.17 29.90 -26.70
N ASP A 610 -7.82 29.49 -25.60
CA ASP A 610 -8.01 28.07 -25.29
C ASP A 610 -8.94 27.39 -26.30
N CYS A 611 -10.04 28.05 -26.70
CA CYS A 611 -10.98 27.50 -27.67
C CYS A 611 -10.36 27.38 -29.08
N LYS A 612 -9.58 28.38 -29.53
CA LYS A 612 -8.82 28.31 -30.79
C LYS A 612 -7.78 27.18 -30.77
N LYS A 613 -7.13 26.94 -29.64
CA LYS A 613 -6.15 25.84 -29.52
C LYS A 613 -6.80 24.46 -29.68
N LEU A 614 -8.03 24.29 -29.19
CA LEU A 614 -8.75 23.01 -29.23
C LEU A 614 -9.46 22.76 -30.55
N HIS A 615 -10.15 23.77 -31.08
CA HIS A 615 -11.01 23.61 -32.26
C HIS A 615 -10.40 24.16 -33.55
N GLY A 616 -9.28 24.88 -33.49
CA GLY A 616 -8.70 25.57 -34.66
C GLY A 616 -9.65 26.63 -35.21
N ASP A 617 -9.74 26.69 -36.55
CA ASP A 617 -10.61 27.62 -37.28
C ASP A 617 -12.01 27.04 -37.57
N LYS A 618 -12.49 26.07 -36.77
CA LYS A 618 -13.80 25.42 -37.00
C LYS A 618 -15.00 26.24 -36.53
N TYR A 619 -14.79 27.22 -35.65
CA TYR A 619 -15.86 28.03 -35.06
C TYR A 619 -15.51 29.52 -35.04
N GLY A 620 -16.52 30.35 -35.29
CA GLY A 620 -16.50 31.81 -35.12
C GLY A 620 -17.12 32.23 -33.79
N TYR A 621 -16.62 33.35 -33.24
CA TYR A 621 -17.03 33.88 -31.93
C TYR A 621 -17.55 35.31 -32.03
N SER A 622 -18.01 35.73 -33.21
CA SER A 622 -18.43 37.12 -33.48
C SER A 622 -19.65 37.57 -32.67
N LYS A 623 -20.48 36.61 -32.23
CA LYS A 623 -21.68 36.85 -31.40
C LYS A 623 -21.51 36.38 -29.95
N LEU A 624 -20.26 36.26 -29.48
CA LEU A 624 -19.94 35.73 -28.15
C LEU A 624 -20.09 36.80 -27.06
N GLU A 625 -21.14 36.68 -26.24
CA GLU A 625 -21.29 37.45 -24.99
C GLU A 625 -20.84 36.59 -23.80
N TYR A 626 -19.64 36.84 -23.29
CA TYR A 626 -19.02 36.02 -22.24
C TYR A 626 -18.90 36.77 -20.92
N ASN A 627 -19.64 36.31 -19.91
CA ASN A 627 -19.57 36.84 -18.54
C ASN A 627 -18.94 35.81 -17.59
N THR A 628 -19.43 34.57 -17.61
CA THR A 628 -18.90 33.46 -16.81
C THR A 628 -18.80 32.17 -17.62
N ILE A 629 -17.98 31.21 -17.14
CA ILE A 629 -17.80 29.92 -17.81
C ILE A 629 -19.07 29.04 -17.80
N ARG A 630 -20.06 29.36 -16.97
CA ARG A 630 -21.30 28.59 -16.86
C ARG A 630 -22.42 29.12 -17.74
N ASP A 631 -22.24 30.30 -18.32
CA ASP A 631 -23.25 30.90 -19.18
C ASP A 631 -23.31 30.20 -20.53
N LYS A 632 -24.51 30.14 -21.11
CA LYS A 632 -24.71 29.70 -22.49
C LYS A 632 -24.28 30.84 -23.40
N VAL A 633 -23.41 30.51 -24.34
CA VAL A 633 -22.85 31.43 -25.31
C VAL A 633 -23.25 31.00 -26.72
N ILE A 634 -23.39 31.98 -27.62
CA ILE A 634 -23.66 31.74 -29.03
C ILE A 634 -22.32 31.54 -29.74
N ILE A 635 -22.18 30.38 -30.39
CA ILE A 635 -20.97 29.99 -31.12
C ILE A 635 -21.37 29.72 -32.57
N THR A 636 -20.65 30.28 -33.52
CA THR A 636 -20.92 30.10 -34.94
C THR A 636 -20.09 28.92 -35.45
N CYS A 637 -20.71 27.86 -35.94
CA CYS A 637 -20.03 26.83 -36.70
C CYS A 637 -19.91 27.25 -38.17
N HIS A 638 -18.71 27.17 -38.76
CA HIS A 638 -18.53 27.55 -40.17
C HIS A 638 -19.35 26.68 -41.15
N THR A 639 -19.78 25.48 -40.74
CA THR A 639 -20.59 24.58 -41.58
C THR A 639 -22.09 24.61 -41.26
N HIS A 640 -22.48 24.88 -40.01
CA HIS A 640 -23.87 24.70 -39.55
C HIS A 640 -24.51 25.95 -38.92
N GLY A 641 -23.81 27.09 -38.95
CA GLY A 641 -24.32 28.34 -38.40
C GLY A 641 -24.27 28.43 -36.87
N ASP A 642 -25.06 29.34 -36.31
CA ASP A 642 -25.06 29.68 -34.89
C ASP A 642 -25.74 28.61 -34.03
N PHE A 643 -25.10 28.22 -32.93
CA PHE A 643 -25.68 27.32 -31.94
C PHE A 643 -25.34 27.77 -30.51
N LEU A 644 -26.19 27.36 -29.56
CA LEU A 644 -26.05 27.67 -28.14
C LEU A 644 -25.35 26.53 -27.40
N GLN A 645 -24.27 26.85 -26.69
CA GLN A 645 -23.55 25.89 -25.85
C GLN A 645 -22.99 26.60 -24.62
N THR A 646 -22.78 25.89 -23.51
CA THR A 646 -22.11 26.50 -22.35
C THR A 646 -20.64 26.76 -22.67
N ALA A 647 -20.10 27.88 -22.19
CA ALA A 647 -18.70 28.21 -22.38
C ALA A 647 -17.76 27.12 -21.79
N HIS A 648 -18.17 26.52 -20.66
CA HIS A 648 -17.49 25.39 -20.05
C HIS A 648 -17.37 24.21 -21.01
N ASP A 649 -18.49 23.74 -21.57
CA ASP A 649 -18.50 22.52 -22.38
C ASP A 649 -17.75 22.72 -23.68
N HIS A 650 -17.88 23.90 -24.29
CA HIS A 650 -17.14 24.23 -25.50
C HIS A 650 -15.62 24.22 -25.29
N LYS A 651 -15.15 24.84 -24.19
CA LYS A 651 -13.73 24.81 -23.78
C LYS A 651 -13.23 23.40 -23.47
N HIS A 652 -14.10 22.44 -23.13
CA HIS A 652 -13.72 21.05 -22.87
C HIS A 652 -13.88 20.14 -24.10
N GLY A 653 -14.03 20.72 -25.29
CA GLY A 653 -14.10 19.97 -26.55
C GLY A 653 -15.52 19.66 -27.02
N GLY A 654 -16.54 20.21 -26.38
CA GLY A 654 -17.90 20.22 -26.91
C GLY A 654 -17.94 20.95 -28.25
N GLY A 655 -18.35 20.24 -29.31
CA GLY A 655 -18.48 20.80 -30.66
C GLY A 655 -19.92 21.17 -31.00
N CYS A 656 -20.14 21.53 -32.27
CA CYS A 656 -21.48 21.71 -32.82
C CYS A 656 -22.27 20.40 -32.75
N PRO A 657 -23.49 20.40 -32.17
CA PRO A 657 -24.36 19.24 -32.13
C PRO A 657 -24.69 18.67 -33.53
N LYS A 658 -24.89 19.54 -34.53
CA LYS A 658 -25.17 19.13 -35.91
C LYS A 658 -23.98 18.41 -36.55
N CYS A 659 -22.75 18.91 -36.35
CA CYS A 659 -21.53 18.18 -36.74
C CYS A 659 -21.47 16.79 -36.08
N ALA A 660 -21.77 16.70 -34.78
CA ALA A 660 -21.73 15.44 -34.06
C ALA A 660 -22.79 14.44 -34.53
N GLU A 661 -23.92 14.90 -35.05
CA GLU A 661 -24.94 14.07 -35.69
C GLU A 661 -24.53 13.60 -37.08
N TYR A 662 -24.00 14.51 -37.91
CA TYR A 662 -23.42 14.21 -39.20
C TYR A 662 -22.32 13.13 -39.11
N PHE A 663 -21.35 13.27 -38.19
CA PHE A 663 -20.30 12.25 -37.99
C PHE A 663 -20.83 10.92 -37.42
N ARG A 664 -21.92 10.93 -36.64
CA ARG A 664 -22.58 9.70 -36.17
C ARG A 664 -23.24 8.94 -37.33
N ASN A 665 -23.81 9.65 -38.31
CA ASN A 665 -24.44 9.05 -39.47
C ASN A 665 -23.42 8.51 -40.51
N LEU A 666 -22.19 9.02 -40.49
CA LEU A 666 -21.06 8.57 -41.34
C LEU A 666 -20.17 7.49 -40.72
N ASP A 667 -20.49 6.97 -39.53
CA ASP A 667 -19.58 6.14 -38.76
C ASP A 667 -19.17 4.84 -39.52
N ASN A 668 -17.90 4.76 -39.94
CA ASN A 668 -17.30 3.73 -40.81
C ASN A 668 -17.83 3.63 -42.26
N LYS A 669 -18.41 4.71 -42.83
CA LYS A 669 -18.86 4.75 -44.23
C LYS A 669 -18.19 5.89 -45.00
N ASP A 670 -17.97 5.67 -46.30
CA ASP A 670 -17.39 6.65 -47.21
C ASP A 670 -18.45 7.73 -47.55
N PRO A 671 -18.17 9.04 -47.38
CA PRO A 671 -19.09 10.13 -47.77
C PRO A 671 -19.59 10.04 -49.22
N ASP A 672 -18.76 9.50 -50.13
CA ASP A 672 -19.09 9.34 -51.55
C ASP A 672 -19.88 8.06 -51.86
N THR A 673 -20.28 7.29 -50.85
CA THR A 673 -21.07 6.07 -51.04
C THR A 673 -22.40 6.40 -51.72
N PRO A 674 -22.79 5.69 -52.82
CA PRO A 674 -24.11 5.84 -53.43
C PRO A 674 -25.23 5.61 -52.40
N CYS A 675 -26.14 6.58 -52.30
CA CYS A 675 -27.22 6.63 -51.31
C CYS A 675 -28.49 7.18 -51.97
N HIS A 676 -29.64 6.59 -51.63
CA HIS A 676 -30.94 7.12 -52.02
C HIS A 676 -31.53 7.94 -50.88
N ILE A 677 -31.96 9.17 -51.17
CA ILE A 677 -32.91 9.90 -50.33
C ILE A 677 -34.32 9.60 -50.85
N TYR A 678 -35.29 9.43 -49.95
CA TYR A 678 -36.67 9.12 -50.28
C TYR A 678 -37.65 9.94 -49.46
N TYR A 679 -38.84 10.16 -50.03
CA TYR A 679 -40.00 10.76 -49.39
C TYR A 679 -41.21 9.85 -49.63
N LEU A 680 -41.85 9.40 -48.55
CA LEU A 680 -42.92 8.40 -48.59
C LEU A 680 -44.21 8.96 -48.02
N GLN A 681 -45.31 8.70 -48.71
CA GLN A 681 -46.65 8.84 -48.15
C GLN A 681 -47.07 7.51 -47.52
N LEU A 682 -47.31 7.51 -46.21
CA LEU A 682 -47.63 6.33 -45.42
C LEU A 682 -49.07 6.40 -44.89
N LYS A 683 -49.77 5.27 -44.90
CA LYS A 683 -51.13 5.12 -44.37
C LYS A 683 -51.18 4.03 -43.30
N THR A 684 -51.70 4.41 -42.14
CA THR A 684 -52.13 3.49 -41.08
C THR A 684 -53.66 3.32 -41.11
N GLU A 685 -54.21 2.57 -40.16
CA GLU A 685 -55.67 2.44 -40.02
C GLU A 685 -56.37 3.77 -39.69
N HIS A 686 -55.66 4.72 -39.06
CA HIS A 686 -56.27 5.94 -38.51
C HIS A 686 -55.74 7.24 -39.10
N LEU A 687 -54.57 7.24 -39.76
CA LEU A 687 -53.97 8.45 -40.30
C LEU A 687 -53.07 8.21 -41.53
N ILE A 688 -52.94 9.26 -42.34
CA ILE A 688 -51.96 9.37 -43.43
C ILE A 688 -50.91 10.38 -42.97
N PHE A 689 -49.63 10.07 -43.19
CA PHE A 689 -48.51 10.91 -42.82
C PHE A 689 -47.35 10.69 -43.79
N TYR A 690 -46.37 11.59 -43.75
CA TYR A 690 -45.25 11.58 -44.67
C TYR A 690 -43.95 11.28 -43.93
N LYS A 691 -43.00 10.62 -44.60
CA LYS A 691 -41.71 10.26 -44.04
C LYS A 691 -40.58 10.56 -45.01
N VAL A 692 -39.61 11.35 -44.57
CA VAL A 692 -38.32 11.50 -45.27
C VAL A 692 -37.32 10.49 -44.71
N GLY A 693 -36.40 10.02 -45.55
CA GLY A 693 -35.27 9.25 -45.05
C GLY A 693 -34.19 8.94 -46.09
N ILE A 694 -33.03 8.44 -45.64
CA ILE A 694 -31.91 8.05 -46.53
C ILE A 694 -31.55 6.56 -46.44
N THR A 695 -31.13 5.90 -47.53
CA THR A 695 -30.74 4.48 -47.56
C THR A 695 -29.59 4.18 -48.53
N THR A 696 -28.61 3.38 -48.08
CA THR A 696 -27.53 2.84 -48.94
C THR A 696 -27.88 1.48 -49.56
N LYS A 697 -29.11 1.00 -49.35
CA LYS A 697 -29.69 -0.23 -49.93
C LYS A 697 -30.90 0.14 -50.78
N SER A 698 -31.45 -0.80 -51.56
CA SER A 698 -32.70 -0.51 -52.29
C SER A 698 -33.82 -0.13 -51.33
N VAL A 699 -34.72 0.71 -51.82
CA VAL A 699 -35.88 1.21 -51.07
C VAL A 699 -36.74 0.01 -50.63
N GLU A 700 -36.96 -0.99 -51.48
CA GLU A 700 -37.78 -2.18 -51.14
C GLU A 700 -37.17 -3.02 -50.00
N GLU A 701 -35.85 -3.16 -49.95
CA GLU A 701 -35.15 -3.91 -48.90
C GLU A 701 -35.28 -3.27 -47.51
N ARG A 702 -35.38 -1.94 -47.46
CA ARG A 702 -35.55 -1.18 -46.21
C ARG A 702 -36.95 -1.36 -45.63
N PHE A 703 -37.97 -1.47 -46.47
CA PHE A 703 -39.38 -1.39 -46.06
C PHE A 703 -40.09 -2.71 -45.85
N TYR A 704 -39.40 -3.86 -45.94
CA TYR A 704 -40.01 -5.16 -45.62
C TYR A 704 -40.64 -5.20 -44.21
N ARG A 705 -40.12 -4.38 -43.28
CA ARG A 705 -40.61 -4.28 -41.89
C ARG A 705 -41.84 -3.39 -41.72
N LEU A 706 -42.12 -2.46 -42.64
CA LEU A 706 -43.33 -1.61 -42.56
C LEU A 706 -44.62 -2.43 -42.63
N LYS A 707 -44.61 -3.54 -43.39
CA LYS A 707 -45.72 -4.51 -43.43
C LYS A 707 -46.01 -5.15 -42.07
N LYS A 708 -45.02 -5.22 -41.17
CA LYS A 708 -45.19 -5.76 -39.81
C LYS A 708 -45.74 -4.74 -38.82
N ASP A 709 -45.61 -3.45 -39.12
CA ASP A 709 -46.16 -2.33 -38.34
C ASP A 709 -47.53 -1.87 -38.88
N ASN A 710 -48.25 -2.74 -39.63
CA ASN A 710 -49.57 -2.45 -40.23
C ASN A 710 -49.64 -1.15 -41.06
N THR A 711 -48.51 -0.70 -41.61
CA THR A 711 -48.42 0.55 -42.37
C THR A 711 -48.24 0.25 -43.85
N LYS A 712 -49.00 0.95 -44.71
CA LYS A 712 -48.96 0.82 -46.18
C LYS A 712 -48.34 2.07 -46.81
N ILE A 713 -47.51 1.87 -47.82
CA ILE A 713 -46.99 2.95 -48.67
C ILE A 713 -48.06 3.28 -49.71
N LEU A 714 -48.44 4.55 -49.83
CA LEU A 714 -49.37 5.08 -50.82
C LEU A 714 -48.63 5.66 -52.02
N ASP A 715 -47.57 6.43 -51.75
CA ASP A 715 -46.75 7.08 -52.77
C ASP A 715 -45.27 7.13 -52.33
N GLN A 716 -44.38 7.20 -53.31
CA GLN A 716 -42.93 7.16 -53.12
C GLN A 716 -42.20 8.04 -54.14
N LEU A 717 -41.41 8.98 -53.63
CA LEU A 717 -40.40 9.72 -54.37
C LEU A 717 -39.01 9.30 -53.88
N SER A 718 -38.05 9.15 -54.79
CA SER A 718 -36.67 8.82 -54.42
C SER A 718 -35.66 9.30 -55.44
N ALA A 719 -34.55 9.85 -54.96
CA ALA A 719 -33.45 10.35 -55.78
C ALA A 719 -32.12 9.68 -55.38
N LEU A 720 -31.26 9.38 -56.36
CA LEU A 720 -29.92 8.82 -56.13
C LEU A 720 -28.89 9.95 -55.96
N THR A 721 -28.11 9.89 -54.89
CA THR A 721 -27.07 10.87 -54.58
C THR A 721 -25.92 10.22 -53.78
N THR A 722 -24.98 11.02 -53.26
CA THR A 722 -23.96 10.56 -52.32
C THR A 722 -24.48 10.58 -50.89
N LEU A 723 -23.93 9.73 -50.02
CA LEU A 723 -24.31 9.65 -48.61
C LEU A 723 -24.18 11.01 -47.91
N ASP A 724 -23.14 11.77 -48.23
CA ASP A 724 -22.92 13.13 -47.73
C ASP A 724 -24.11 14.06 -48.04
N LYS A 725 -24.43 14.20 -49.33
CA LYS A 725 -25.53 15.05 -49.82
C LYS A 725 -26.89 14.59 -49.30
N ALA A 726 -27.11 13.27 -49.19
CA ALA A 726 -28.34 12.72 -48.65
C ALA A 726 -28.56 13.10 -47.17
N ILE A 727 -27.51 13.03 -46.34
CA ILE A 727 -27.60 13.40 -44.91
C ILE A 727 -27.91 14.89 -44.75
N VAL A 728 -27.24 15.73 -45.54
CA VAL A 728 -27.48 17.19 -45.52
C VAL A 728 -28.92 17.49 -45.96
N ALA A 729 -29.36 16.93 -47.09
CA ALA A 729 -30.71 17.11 -47.63
C ALA A 729 -31.81 16.69 -46.63
N GLU A 730 -31.67 15.50 -46.03
CA GLU A 730 -32.61 14.99 -45.02
C GLU A 730 -32.72 15.93 -43.81
N GLN A 731 -31.58 16.43 -43.31
CA GLN A 731 -31.56 17.38 -42.20
C GLN A 731 -32.17 18.73 -42.57
N THR A 732 -31.88 19.25 -43.77
CA THR A 732 -32.45 20.52 -44.24
C THR A 732 -33.97 20.46 -44.34
N ILE A 733 -34.53 19.38 -44.91
CA ILE A 733 -35.99 19.20 -45.01
C ILE A 733 -36.63 19.11 -43.62
N LEU A 734 -36.02 18.39 -42.68
CA LEU A 734 -36.53 18.29 -41.30
C LEU A 734 -36.51 19.63 -40.57
N GLU A 735 -35.49 20.46 -40.79
CA GLU A 735 -35.36 21.77 -40.15
C GLU A 735 -36.30 22.82 -40.76
N GLU A 736 -36.42 22.85 -42.08
CA GLU A 736 -37.27 23.81 -42.79
C GLU A 736 -38.75 23.62 -42.44
N PHE A 737 -39.18 22.37 -42.26
CA PHE A 737 -40.58 22.02 -41.98
C PHE A 737 -40.80 21.46 -40.56
N GLU A 738 -39.99 21.89 -39.59
CA GLU A 738 -40.07 21.41 -38.20
C GLU A 738 -41.47 21.64 -37.58
N GLU A 739 -42.20 22.67 -38.02
CA GLU A 739 -43.56 22.95 -37.53
C GLU A 739 -44.62 21.91 -37.97
N HIS A 740 -44.36 21.19 -39.06
CA HIS A 740 -45.23 20.13 -39.58
C HIS A 740 -44.84 18.73 -39.07
N LYS A 741 -43.83 18.65 -38.21
CA LYS A 741 -43.25 17.38 -37.75
C LYS A 741 -44.21 16.62 -36.85
N LEU A 742 -44.36 15.33 -37.14
CA LEU A 742 -45.21 14.40 -36.43
C LEU A 742 -44.39 13.25 -35.86
N LEU A 743 -44.42 13.06 -34.55
CA LEU A 743 -43.70 11.94 -33.91
C LEU A 743 -44.49 10.64 -34.04
N MET A 744 -43.99 9.72 -34.85
CA MET A 744 -44.60 8.41 -35.14
C MET A 744 -43.81 7.23 -34.55
N SER A 745 -42.95 7.48 -33.55
CA SER A 745 -42.10 6.45 -32.92
C SER A 745 -42.88 5.29 -32.32
N ASP A 746 -44.09 5.54 -31.79
CA ASP A 746 -44.96 4.51 -31.22
C ASP A 746 -45.70 3.68 -32.27
N THR A 747 -45.75 4.17 -33.52
CA THR A 747 -46.39 3.47 -34.65
C THR A 747 -45.35 2.71 -35.47
N LEU A 748 -44.18 3.31 -35.72
CA LEU A 748 -43.08 2.73 -36.49
C LEU A 748 -42.07 2.00 -35.59
N VAL A 749 -42.56 1.05 -34.78
CA VAL A 749 -41.75 0.37 -33.73
C VAL A 749 -40.75 -0.62 -34.33
N LEU A 750 -41.15 -1.42 -35.32
CA LEU A 750 -40.28 -2.46 -35.90
C LEU A 750 -39.47 -1.94 -37.10
N SER A 751 -40.01 -0.99 -37.85
CA SER A 751 -39.32 -0.31 -38.95
C SER A 751 -38.32 0.75 -38.47
N GLY A 752 -38.58 1.38 -37.31
CA GLY A 752 -37.82 2.51 -36.81
C GLY A 752 -38.05 3.80 -37.63
N GLY A 753 -37.40 4.90 -37.22
CA GLY A 753 -37.42 6.16 -37.95
C GLY A 753 -38.68 7.02 -37.76
N GLY A 754 -39.40 6.87 -36.64
CA GLY A 754 -40.61 7.64 -36.34
C GLY A 754 -40.37 9.12 -35.97
N THR A 755 -39.13 9.59 -35.96
CA THR A 755 -38.77 11.00 -35.69
C THR A 755 -38.66 11.87 -36.94
N GLU A 756 -38.65 11.25 -38.12
CA GLU A 756 -38.44 11.88 -39.43
C GLU A 756 -39.76 11.92 -40.22
N CYS A 757 -40.87 12.26 -39.56
CA CYS A 757 -42.20 12.21 -40.15
C CYS A 757 -42.91 13.56 -40.07
N PHE A 758 -43.81 13.81 -41.01
CA PHE A 758 -44.63 15.02 -41.13
C PHE A 758 -46.10 14.67 -41.18
N ALA A 759 -46.95 15.54 -40.65
CA ALA A 759 -48.41 15.37 -40.70
C ALA A 759 -48.95 15.60 -42.12
N ASP A 760 -48.37 16.56 -42.85
CA ASP A 760 -48.81 17.00 -44.18
C ASP A 760 -47.71 16.81 -45.24
N ASP A 761 -48.09 16.96 -46.51
CA ASP A 761 -47.19 16.89 -47.67
C ASP A 761 -46.38 18.18 -47.81
N VAL A 762 -45.35 18.34 -46.99
CA VAL A 762 -44.56 19.57 -46.94
C VAL A 762 -43.81 19.89 -48.23
N LEU A 763 -43.48 18.88 -49.04
CA LEU A 763 -42.83 19.11 -50.34
C LEU A 763 -43.86 19.46 -51.42
N GLY A 764 -44.94 18.67 -51.52
CA GLY A 764 -46.00 18.90 -52.49
C GLY A 764 -46.77 20.22 -52.27
N MET A 765 -47.01 20.61 -51.02
CA MET A 765 -47.69 21.88 -50.70
C MET A 765 -46.90 23.11 -51.11
N HIS A 766 -45.58 23.02 -51.10
CA HIS A 766 -44.67 24.13 -51.43
C HIS A 766 -44.15 24.07 -52.87
N GLY A 767 -44.53 23.05 -53.64
CA GLY A 767 -44.09 22.85 -55.03
C GLY A 767 -42.60 22.57 -55.15
N LEU A 768 -42.02 21.91 -54.14
CA LEU A 768 -40.60 21.60 -54.04
C LEU A 768 -40.37 20.12 -54.38
N GLU A 769 -39.29 19.82 -55.08
CA GLU A 769 -38.90 18.45 -55.42
C GLU A 769 -37.76 17.98 -54.52
N LEU A 770 -37.61 16.65 -54.39
CA LEU A 770 -36.56 16.07 -53.53
C LEU A 770 -35.16 16.44 -54.03
N GLU A 771 -35.02 16.61 -55.34
CA GLU A 771 -33.80 17.00 -56.04
C GLU A 771 -33.31 18.41 -55.70
N ASP A 772 -34.21 19.31 -55.29
CA ASP A 772 -33.87 20.70 -54.94
C ASP A 772 -32.95 20.78 -53.71
N TYR A 773 -32.97 19.72 -52.88
CA TYR A 773 -32.18 19.63 -51.64
C TYR A 773 -30.84 18.90 -51.81
N ILE A 774 -30.52 18.38 -53.00
CA ILE A 774 -29.37 17.49 -53.25
C ILE A 774 -28.10 18.24 -53.73
N THR A 775 -28.09 19.57 -53.69
CA THR A 775 -27.02 20.42 -54.25
C THR A 775 -25.65 20.24 -53.60
#